data_AF-A0A194RME1-F1
#
_entry.id   AF-A0A194RME1-F1
#
_cell.length_a   1.000
_cell.length_b   1.000
_cell.length_c   1.000
_cell.angle_alpha   90.00
_cell.angle_beta   90.00
_cell.angle_gamma   90.00
#
_symmetry.space_group_name_H-M   'P 1'
#
loop_
_entity.id
_entity.type
_entity.pdbx_description
1 polymer ?
#
loop_
_entity_poly.entity_id
_entity_poly.type
_entity_poly.pdbx_seq_one_letter_code
_entity_poly.pdbx_strand_id
1 'polypeptide(L)'
;MSRSLNISQQKLAEKLIILNDRGIGMLTRIYNIKKACGDAKSKPAFLSDKTLESSIKHIVRRFPNIDVKGLQAISNIRNEIIKSLSLYYYTFVDLLDFKDNVCELLNIMDACQVTLDLTLNFELTKNYLDLVTTYISLMVLLSRVEDRKAVLGLFNAAHEMVHNQIDQSFPRLGQLIVDYDAPLKKLSEEFMPHQKVLLNALNSLWHVYPARNLTAEHWRSEQKLSLVSNPTLLLKPSETNTMSCEYLSLESLERWVIFGFAICHHMLQQDHANKMWVSALESGWVLALFRDEVIYIHSYIQNFFDGIKGYGKRISEVKDCYHHAVQRAGYKHRERRKFLRTALKELGLILTDQPGLLGPKALLIFIGLCYARDEVFWLLRHNDNPPQKVKGKATEDLVDRQLPELLFHMEELRALVRKYSQVMQRYYVQYLSGFDAVALNLMMQNLQVCPEDESVILSSLCNTAASLSVKQVEDNELFDFRAFRLDWFRLQAYTSVAKTPLNLVDQRELAQFIDKMVFHTKMVDNLDEIMVETSDLSLFCFYSKIFESQFHMCLEFPAQNRYIIAFPLICSHFQNCTHELCPEERHHIRERSLSVVNIFLDEMAKEAKNIITTICDEQCTMSDKLLPKHCAQTIAQLANRKKKDKNKKNPIEIVKPGAESYRKTREELTTMDKLHMALTELCFAINYCSKVNVWEYTFAPREYLHQHLETRFSKALVGMVMFNQDTSEIAKPSELLVSVRAYMNVLQTVENYVHIDITRVFNNCLLQQTQNMDSHGEKTIASLYTQWYSEILLRRVSAGSICFSMNQKAFVSLSAEGAIPFNAEEYSDINELRSLAELIGPYGMKLLSETLMWHIASQVQELKKLVVQNKEVLQMLRTNFDKPDIMREQFKRLQHVDNVLQRMTIIGVILSFRQIAQESLLDVLERRIPFLISSIKDFQQQLPSGDPRVISEMCSAAGLPCKVDPTLASALRQHKAELEDEEHLVVCLLMVFVAVSLPRLARSEGSFYRPSLEGHANNIHCMAPAINHIFGALFTICGQGDIEDRMKEFLALASSSLLRLGQETEKEAIRNRESVYLLLDLIVQESPFLTMDLLESCFPYVLIRNAYHEVYKQEQMLLHS
;
A
#
# COMPACT_ATOMS: atom_id res chain seq x y z
N MET A 1 -58.35 40.45 26.15
CA MET A 1 -58.11 39.37 27.14
C MET A 1 -57.20 38.35 26.48
N SER A 2 -55.89 38.44 26.72
CA SER A 2 -54.91 37.44 26.25
C SER A 2 -55.06 36.18 27.12
N ARG A 3 -55.23 35.01 26.49
CA ARG A 3 -55.14 33.72 27.19
C ARG A 3 -53.79 33.68 27.93
N SER A 4 -53.80 33.30 29.22
CA SER A 4 -52.57 33.02 29.96
C SER A 4 -51.78 31.94 29.21
N LEU A 5 -50.55 32.25 28.81
CA LEU A 5 -49.66 31.28 28.18
C LEU A 5 -49.46 30.12 29.17
N ASN A 6 -49.84 28.90 28.78
CA ASN A 6 -49.54 27.73 29.60
C ASN A 6 -48.08 27.34 29.35
N ILE A 7 -47.23 27.56 30.36
CA ILE A 7 -45.77 27.53 30.21
C ILE A 7 -45.26 26.09 30.05
N SER A 8 -45.85 25.12 30.75
CA SER A 8 -45.48 23.69 30.65
C SER A 8 -45.82 23.07 29.28
N GLN A 9 -46.70 23.70 28.49
CA GLN A 9 -47.13 23.21 27.18
C GLN A 9 -46.34 23.83 25.99
N GLN A 10 -45.35 24.68 26.25
CA GLN A 10 -44.58 25.34 25.17
C GLN A 10 -43.59 24.42 24.45
N LYS A 11 -43.25 23.26 25.04
CA LYS A 11 -42.34 22.25 24.46
C LYS A 11 -40.99 22.83 24.01
N LEU A 12 -40.38 23.67 24.86
CA LEU A 12 -39.13 24.35 24.53
C LEU A 12 -38.00 23.36 24.23
N ALA A 13 -37.87 22.30 25.03
CA ALA A 13 -36.85 21.27 24.85
C ALA A 13 -36.97 20.59 23.48
N GLU A 14 -38.16 20.11 23.12
CA GLU A 14 -38.37 19.45 21.83
C GLU A 14 -38.16 20.38 20.64
N LYS A 15 -38.70 21.62 20.71
CA LYS A 15 -38.52 22.60 19.63
C LYS A 15 -37.05 22.95 19.43
N LEU A 16 -36.28 23.12 20.51
CA LEU A 16 -34.85 23.40 20.44
C LEU A 16 -34.06 22.25 19.79
N ILE A 17 -34.33 21.00 20.18
CA ILE A 17 -33.66 19.82 19.59
C ILE A 17 -33.95 19.74 18.08
N ILE A 18 -35.22 19.79 17.71
CA ILE A 18 -35.65 19.64 16.31
C ILE A 18 -35.11 20.78 15.44
N LEU A 19 -35.15 22.03 15.93
CA LEU A 19 -34.66 23.17 15.16
C LEU A 19 -33.13 23.19 15.06
N ASN A 20 -32.39 22.76 16.08
CA ASN A 20 -30.94 22.64 15.97
C ASN A 20 -30.53 21.62 14.90
N ASP A 21 -31.13 20.43 14.92
CA ASP A 21 -30.91 19.40 13.90
C ASP A 21 -31.29 19.92 12.49
N ARG A 22 -32.49 20.50 12.35
CA ARG A 22 -32.94 21.12 11.09
C ARG A 22 -31.97 22.21 10.62
N GLY A 23 -31.41 23.01 11.54
CA GLY A 23 -30.45 24.05 11.26
C GLY A 23 -29.13 23.52 10.69
N ILE A 24 -28.60 22.42 11.23
CA ILE A 24 -27.41 21.73 10.69
C ILE A 24 -27.69 21.21 9.28
N GLY A 25 -28.87 20.60 9.07
CA GLY A 25 -29.30 20.18 7.74
C GLY A 25 -29.38 21.34 6.75
N MET A 26 -29.95 22.48 7.15
CA MET A 26 -30.00 23.68 6.30
C MET A 26 -28.60 24.24 6.00
N LEU A 27 -27.70 24.31 7.00
CA LEU A 27 -26.31 24.70 6.77
C LEU A 27 -25.65 23.79 5.72
N THR A 28 -25.89 22.49 5.81
CA THR A 28 -25.37 21.49 4.87
C THR A 28 -25.87 21.73 3.45
N ARG A 29 -27.19 21.94 3.27
CA ARG A 29 -27.77 22.21 1.95
C ARG A 29 -27.28 23.52 1.35
N ILE A 30 -27.29 24.61 2.13
CA ILE A 30 -26.83 25.94 1.67
C ILE A 30 -25.32 25.93 1.37
N TYR A 31 -24.53 25.21 2.16
CA TYR A 31 -23.11 24.99 1.89
C TYR A 31 -22.90 24.35 0.52
N ASN A 32 -23.62 23.27 0.20
CA ASN A 32 -23.50 22.61 -1.09
C ASN A 32 -23.94 23.51 -2.25
N ILE A 33 -25.01 24.29 -2.09
CA ILE A 33 -25.42 25.28 -3.09
C ILE A 33 -24.31 26.33 -3.28
N LYS A 34 -23.71 26.83 -2.20
CA LYS A 34 -22.61 27.79 -2.28
C LYS A 34 -21.42 27.22 -3.05
N LYS A 35 -20.98 26.00 -2.71
CA LYS A 35 -19.85 25.34 -3.40
C LYS A 35 -20.18 25.09 -4.87
N ALA A 36 -21.38 24.59 -5.17
CA ALA A 36 -21.81 24.30 -6.52
C ALA A 36 -21.91 25.55 -7.41
N CYS A 37 -22.42 26.66 -6.87
CA CYS A 37 -22.49 27.94 -7.60
C CYS A 37 -21.12 28.63 -7.74
N GLY A 38 -20.21 28.40 -6.79
CA GLY A 38 -18.86 28.96 -6.82
C GLY A 38 -17.90 28.26 -7.78
N ASP A 39 -18.11 26.98 -8.10
CA ASP A 39 -17.31 26.24 -9.08
C ASP A 39 -17.92 26.33 -10.48
N ALA A 40 -17.12 26.80 -11.44
CA ALA A 40 -17.53 27.00 -12.83
C ALA A 40 -18.00 25.71 -13.52
N LYS A 41 -17.55 24.52 -13.06
CA LYS A 41 -17.95 23.23 -13.64
C LYS A 41 -19.30 22.74 -13.13
N SER A 42 -19.62 22.96 -11.86
CA SER A 42 -20.88 22.54 -11.24
C SER A 42 -21.97 23.60 -11.27
N LYS A 43 -21.61 24.86 -11.58
CA LYS A 43 -22.57 25.96 -11.64
C LYS A 43 -23.70 25.65 -12.63
N PRO A 44 -24.98 25.90 -12.29
CA PRO A 44 -26.09 25.70 -13.21
C PRO A 44 -25.83 26.39 -14.56
N ALA A 45 -25.92 25.64 -15.66
CA ALA A 45 -25.50 26.08 -16.99
C ALA A 45 -26.13 27.41 -17.41
N PHE A 46 -27.39 27.66 -17.02
CA PHE A 46 -28.09 28.92 -17.32
C PHE A 46 -27.38 30.16 -16.78
N LEU A 47 -26.68 30.06 -15.64
CA LEU A 47 -25.98 31.18 -15.02
C LEU A 47 -24.66 31.51 -15.72
N SER A 48 -24.13 30.58 -16.51
CA SER A 48 -22.89 30.72 -17.28
C SER A 48 -23.14 30.96 -18.77
N ASP A 49 -24.40 30.89 -19.21
CA ASP A 49 -24.78 31.07 -20.62
C ASP A 49 -24.74 32.55 -21.02
N LYS A 50 -23.86 32.86 -21.98
CA LYS A 50 -23.70 34.22 -22.54
C LYS A 50 -25.00 34.75 -23.17
N THR A 51 -25.86 33.88 -23.66
CA THR A 51 -27.15 34.29 -24.26
C THR A 51 -28.15 34.78 -23.21
N LEU A 52 -28.04 34.28 -21.96
CA LEU A 52 -28.92 34.63 -20.84
C LEU A 52 -28.35 35.73 -19.95
N GLU A 53 -27.08 36.11 -20.12
CA GLU A 53 -26.37 37.08 -19.28
C GLU A 53 -27.12 38.43 -19.17
N SER A 54 -27.66 38.94 -20.28
CA SER A 54 -28.44 40.19 -20.30
C SER A 54 -29.73 40.09 -19.49
N SER A 55 -30.41 38.95 -19.58
CA SER A 55 -31.65 38.64 -18.84
C SER A 55 -31.36 38.49 -17.34
N ILE A 56 -30.27 37.81 -16.99
CA ILE A 56 -29.82 37.64 -15.60
C ILE A 56 -29.46 38.99 -14.97
N LYS A 57 -28.70 39.84 -15.67
CA LYS A 57 -28.38 41.20 -15.21
C LYS A 57 -29.64 42.04 -14.99
N HIS A 58 -30.64 41.91 -15.87
CA HIS A 58 -31.93 42.58 -15.68
C HIS A 58 -32.66 42.09 -14.42
N ILE A 59 -32.74 40.78 -14.22
CA ILE A 59 -33.35 40.15 -13.03
C ILE A 59 -32.66 40.61 -11.75
N VAL A 60 -31.34 40.50 -11.67
CA VAL A 60 -30.57 40.85 -10.45
C VAL A 60 -30.71 42.33 -10.12
N ARG A 61 -30.73 43.23 -11.13
CA ARG A 61 -30.87 44.67 -10.91
C ARG A 61 -32.26 45.07 -10.40
N ARG A 62 -33.30 44.34 -10.79
CA ARG A 62 -34.70 44.62 -10.38
C ARG A 62 -35.18 43.75 -9.22
N PHE A 63 -34.37 42.82 -8.74
CA PHE A 63 -34.73 41.92 -7.65
C PHE A 63 -35.16 42.69 -6.39
N PRO A 64 -36.31 42.37 -5.76
CA PRO A 64 -37.19 41.22 -6.04
C PRO A 64 -38.34 41.51 -7.03
N ASN A 65 -38.52 42.75 -7.47
CA ASN A 65 -39.63 43.18 -8.34
C ASN A 65 -39.28 43.02 -9.84
N ILE A 66 -39.33 41.79 -10.34
CA ILE A 66 -38.93 41.41 -11.70
C ILE A 66 -40.06 41.70 -12.71
N ASP A 67 -39.74 42.24 -13.89
CA ASP A 67 -40.68 42.46 -15.00
C ASP A 67 -40.41 41.45 -16.12
N VAL A 68 -41.36 40.54 -16.34
CA VAL A 68 -41.21 39.41 -17.28
C VAL A 68 -41.28 39.85 -18.75
N LYS A 69 -41.82 41.04 -19.05
CA LYS A 69 -41.98 41.54 -20.42
C LYS A 69 -40.64 41.73 -21.16
N GLY A 70 -39.54 41.88 -20.43
CA GLY A 70 -38.18 42.05 -20.97
C GLY A 70 -37.39 40.75 -21.19
N LEU A 71 -37.94 39.56 -20.87
CA LEU A 71 -37.19 38.30 -20.76
C LEU A 71 -37.45 37.31 -21.91
N GLN A 72 -37.38 37.77 -23.17
CA GLN A 72 -37.69 36.93 -24.33
C GLN A 72 -36.78 35.69 -24.46
N ALA A 73 -35.51 35.80 -24.09
CA ALA A 73 -34.53 34.70 -24.17
C ALA A 73 -34.88 33.51 -23.24
N ILE A 74 -35.63 33.76 -22.15
CA ILE A 74 -36.04 32.76 -21.17
C ILE A 74 -37.27 31.96 -21.66
N SER A 75 -38.07 32.53 -22.57
CA SER A 75 -39.34 31.95 -22.99
C SER A 75 -39.21 30.52 -23.50
N ASN A 76 -38.19 30.23 -24.32
CA ASN A 76 -38.02 28.92 -24.96
C ASN A 76 -37.48 27.83 -24.01
N ILE A 77 -36.86 28.22 -22.90
CA ILE A 77 -36.17 27.31 -21.94
C ILE A 77 -36.82 27.31 -20.55
N ARG A 78 -37.96 28.00 -20.37
CA ARG A 78 -38.64 28.18 -19.08
C ARG A 78 -38.90 26.88 -18.31
N ASN A 79 -39.30 25.81 -18.98
CA ASN A 79 -39.56 24.51 -18.34
C ASN A 79 -38.27 23.85 -17.83
N GLU A 80 -37.16 24.00 -18.54
CA GLU A 80 -35.85 23.46 -18.14
C GLU A 80 -35.27 24.23 -16.95
N ILE A 81 -35.45 25.55 -16.93
CA ILE A 81 -35.06 26.40 -15.80
C ILE A 81 -35.80 25.98 -14.53
N ILE A 82 -37.13 25.83 -14.59
CA ILE A 82 -37.93 25.38 -13.42
C ILE A 82 -37.41 24.03 -12.95
N LYS A 83 -37.27 23.05 -13.85
CA LYS A 83 -36.83 21.69 -13.48
C LYS A 83 -35.47 21.71 -12.79
N SER A 84 -34.49 22.43 -13.34
CA SER A 84 -33.10 22.43 -12.88
C SER A 84 -32.88 23.27 -11.61
N LEU A 85 -33.53 24.44 -11.49
CA LEU A 85 -33.35 25.32 -10.34
C LEU A 85 -34.32 25.03 -9.18
N SER A 86 -35.32 24.16 -9.37
CA SER A 86 -36.31 23.79 -8.34
C SER A 86 -35.68 23.41 -7.01
N LEU A 87 -34.67 22.53 -7.03
CA LEU A 87 -33.98 22.06 -5.83
C LEU A 87 -33.38 23.22 -5.03
N TYR A 88 -32.73 24.17 -5.72
CA TYR A 88 -32.12 25.32 -5.07
C TYR A 88 -33.19 26.28 -4.55
N TYR A 89 -34.21 26.56 -5.36
CA TYR A 89 -35.33 27.43 -4.98
C TYR A 89 -36.02 26.95 -3.71
N TYR A 90 -36.47 25.69 -3.67
CA TYR A 90 -37.17 25.14 -2.51
C TYR A 90 -36.26 24.98 -1.29
N THR A 91 -34.94 24.81 -1.47
CA THR A 91 -33.99 24.88 -0.34
C THR A 91 -33.96 26.27 0.31
N PHE A 92 -34.09 27.34 -0.49
CA PHE A 92 -34.22 28.69 0.06
C PHE A 92 -35.60 28.96 0.68
N VAL A 93 -36.65 28.29 0.21
CA VAL A 93 -37.98 28.31 0.86
C VAL A 93 -37.91 27.60 2.23
N ASP A 94 -37.29 26.42 2.30
CA ASP A 94 -37.06 25.71 3.56
C ASP A 94 -36.27 26.56 4.57
N LEU A 95 -35.33 27.38 4.09
CA LEU A 95 -34.58 28.33 4.91
C LEU A 95 -35.46 29.45 5.46
N LEU A 96 -36.42 29.94 4.68
CA LEU A 96 -37.41 30.92 5.14
C LEU A 96 -38.31 30.31 6.24
N ASP A 97 -38.79 29.09 6.03
CA ASP A 97 -39.61 28.40 7.03
C ASP A 97 -38.82 28.11 8.31
N PHE A 98 -37.55 27.70 8.19
CA PHE A 98 -36.66 27.55 9.34
C PHE A 98 -36.52 28.86 10.12
N LYS A 99 -36.27 29.98 9.42
CA LYS A 99 -36.16 31.31 10.03
C LYS A 99 -37.43 31.65 10.84
N ASP A 100 -38.60 31.46 10.24
CA ASP A 100 -39.87 31.79 10.88
C ASP A 100 -40.06 31.01 12.20
N ASN A 101 -39.77 29.70 12.18
CA ASN A 101 -39.88 28.85 13.35
C ASN A 101 -38.86 29.22 14.45
N VAL A 102 -37.64 29.60 14.07
CA VAL A 102 -36.63 30.11 15.03
C VAL A 102 -37.11 31.40 15.67
N CYS A 103 -37.59 32.36 14.87
CA CYS A 103 -38.09 33.62 15.39
C CYS A 103 -39.28 33.42 16.34
N GLU A 104 -40.21 32.52 15.98
CA GLU A 104 -41.33 32.17 16.86
C GLU A 104 -40.84 31.61 18.19
N LEU A 105 -39.89 30.66 18.17
CA LEU A 105 -39.35 30.08 19.40
C LEU A 105 -38.63 31.11 20.28
N LEU A 106 -37.82 31.99 19.70
CA LEU A 106 -37.13 33.05 20.44
C LEU A 106 -38.14 34.00 21.11
N ASN A 107 -39.21 34.38 20.41
CA ASN A 107 -40.30 35.18 20.97
C ASN A 107 -41.01 34.47 22.14
N ILE A 108 -41.25 33.16 22.03
CA ILE A 108 -41.85 32.37 23.11
C ILE A 108 -40.93 32.33 24.33
N MET A 109 -39.63 32.12 24.14
CA MET A 109 -38.67 32.08 25.25
C MET A 109 -38.55 33.42 25.98
N ASP A 110 -38.60 34.54 25.25
CA ASP A 110 -38.65 35.87 25.86
C ASP A 110 -39.94 36.10 26.64
N ALA A 111 -41.08 35.72 26.06
CA ALA A 111 -42.38 35.83 26.73
C ALA A 111 -42.43 35.02 28.02
N CYS A 112 -41.76 33.86 28.05
CA CYS A 112 -41.59 33.02 29.24
C CYS A 112 -40.50 33.53 30.20
N GLN A 113 -39.72 34.53 29.80
CA GLN A 113 -38.58 35.09 30.53
C GLN A 113 -37.64 33.99 31.07
N VAL A 114 -37.21 33.09 30.17
CA VAL A 114 -36.36 31.96 30.51
C VAL A 114 -35.02 32.44 31.09
N THR A 115 -34.62 31.84 32.21
CA THR A 115 -33.30 32.04 32.82
C THR A 115 -32.34 30.99 32.27
N LEU A 116 -31.22 31.43 31.70
CA LEU A 116 -30.22 30.55 31.08
C LEU A 116 -28.89 30.70 31.81
N ASP A 117 -28.35 29.57 32.30
CA ASP A 117 -27.04 29.45 32.92
C ASP A 117 -26.41 28.10 32.55
N LEU A 118 -25.30 28.15 31.80
CA LEU A 118 -24.60 26.96 31.30
C LEU A 118 -24.19 25.99 32.42
N THR A 119 -23.94 26.49 33.63
CA THR A 119 -23.52 25.69 34.80
C THR A 119 -24.68 25.14 35.63
N LEU A 120 -25.92 25.40 35.22
CA LEU A 120 -27.16 25.02 35.90
C LEU A 120 -28.08 24.21 34.97
N ASN A 121 -28.55 24.82 33.89
CA ASN A 121 -29.42 24.22 32.89
C ASN A 121 -28.65 24.08 31.57
N PHE A 122 -27.64 23.21 31.62
CA PHE A 122 -26.66 22.99 30.54
C PHE A 122 -27.33 22.74 29.19
N GLU A 123 -28.24 21.77 29.10
CA GLU A 123 -28.89 21.39 27.83
C GLU A 123 -29.71 22.56 27.25
N LEU A 124 -30.49 23.24 28.09
CA LEU A 124 -31.31 24.38 27.67
C LEU A 124 -30.46 25.55 27.18
N THR A 125 -29.41 25.91 27.92
CA THR A 125 -28.52 27.02 27.57
C THR A 125 -27.68 26.69 26.33
N LYS A 126 -27.11 25.50 26.25
CA LYS A 126 -26.33 25.03 25.10
C LYS A 126 -27.19 25.04 23.83
N ASN A 127 -28.35 24.39 23.85
CA ASN A 127 -29.20 24.30 22.66
C ASN A 127 -29.74 25.67 22.21
N TYR A 128 -30.00 26.59 23.14
CA TYR A 128 -30.36 27.96 22.80
C TYR A 128 -29.21 28.69 22.09
N LEU A 129 -27.99 28.64 22.63
CA LEU A 129 -26.82 29.30 22.02
C LEU A 129 -26.41 28.66 20.69
N ASP A 130 -26.54 27.33 20.57
CA ASP A 130 -26.35 26.60 19.32
C ASP A 130 -27.36 27.05 18.27
N LEU A 131 -28.64 27.21 18.62
CA LEU A 131 -29.66 27.65 17.67
C LEU A 131 -29.41 29.08 17.19
N VAL A 132 -29.07 29.98 18.13
CA VAL A 132 -28.74 31.37 17.81
C VAL A 132 -27.52 31.44 16.90
N THR A 133 -26.43 30.73 17.20
CA THR A 133 -25.23 30.78 16.37
C THR A 133 -25.38 30.05 15.04
N THR A 134 -26.18 28.99 14.98
CA THR A 134 -26.55 28.30 13.74
C THR A 134 -27.36 29.23 12.85
N TYR A 135 -28.34 29.94 13.41
CA TYR A 135 -29.13 30.93 12.69
C TYR A 135 -28.26 32.06 12.12
N ILE A 136 -27.37 32.63 12.94
CA ILE A 136 -26.41 33.65 12.49
C ILE A 136 -25.52 33.09 11.37
N SER A 137 -24.94 31.91 11.57
CA SER A 137 -24.02 31.29 10.60
C SER A 137 -24.70 31.02 9.26
N LEU A 138 -25.96 30.56 9.30
CA LEU A 138 -26.77 30.25 8.13
C LEU A 138 -27.11 31.51 7.33
N MET A 139 -27.48 32.60 8.01
CA MET A 139 -27.77 33.88 7.37
C MET A 139 -26.52 34.54 6.78
N VAL A 140 -25.35 34.38 7.43
CA VAL A 140 -24.09 34.85 6.84
C VAL A 140 -23.63 33.96 5.67
N LEU A 141 -23.84 32.65 5.75
CA LEU A 141 -23.55 31.74 4.63
C LEU A 141 -24.44 32.02 3.43
N LEU A 142 -25.73 32.28 3.65
CA LEU A 142 -26.68 32.74 2.65
C LEU A 142 -26.19 33.99 1.92
N SER A 143 -25.71 35.00 2.65
CA SER A 143 -25.22 36.25 2.05
C SER A 143 -23.98 36.07 1.18
N ARG A 144 -23.27 34.93 1.32
CA ARG A 144 -22.09 34.56 0.53
C ARG A 144 -22.41 33.75 -0.73
N VAL A 145 -23.66 33.37 -0.95
CA VAL A 145 -24.09 32.79 -2.22
C VAL A 145 -24.30 33.93 -3.21
N GLU A 146 -23.30 34.22 -4.05
CA GLU A 146 -23.31 35.39 -4.95
C GLU A 146 -24.49 35.35 -5.93
N ASP A 147 -24.74 34.20 -6.55
CA ASP A 147 -25.80 34.04 -7.56
C ASP A 147 -27.21 33.87 -6.97
N ARG A 148 -27.42 34.00 -5.65
CA ARG A 148 -28.73 33.74 -5.01
C ARG A 148 -29.88 34.53 -5.63
N LYS A 149 -29.66 35.81 -5.97
CA LYS A 149 -30.67 36.67 -6.61
C LYS A 149 -30.97 36.21 -8.04
N ALA A 150 -29.96 35.74 -8.75
CA ALA A 150 -30.10 35.22 -10.11
C ALA A 150 -30.87 33.89 -10.12
N VAL A 151 -30.52 32.95 -9.24
CA VAL A 151 -31.19 31.64 -9.12
C VAL A 151 -32.68 31.81 -8.80
N LEU A 152 -33.00 32.58 -7.76
CA LEU A 152 -34.38 32.78 -7.32
C LEU A 152 -35.19 33.57 -8.35
N GLY A 153 -34.60 34.61 -8.92
CA GLY A 153 -35.28 35.44 -9.91
C GLY A 153 -35.51 34.74 -11.25
N LEU A 154 -34.57 33.91 -11.72
CA LEU A 154 -34.74 33.09 -12.92
C LEU A 154 -35.84 32.06 -12.74
N PHE A 155 -35.86 31.35 -11.60
CA PHE A 155 -36.90 30.38 -11.30
C PHE A 155 -38.28 31.05 -11.27
N ASN A 156 -38.43 32.16 -10.54
CA ASN A 156 -39.71 32.85 -10.45
C ASN A 156 -40.17 33.43 -11.79
N ALA A 157 -39.26 34.03 -12.57
CA ALA A 157 -39.60 34.53 -13.91
C ALA A 157 -40.08 33.40 -14.83
N ALA A 158 -39.38 32.25 -14.82
CA ALA A 158 -39.80 31.08 -15.60
C ALA A 158 -41.15 30.52 -15.11
N HIS A 159 -41.38 30.45 -13.80
CA HIS A 159 -42.64 30.02 -13.19
C HIS A 159 -43.81 30.92 -13.61
N GLU A 160 -43.63 32.25 -13.54
CA GLU A 160 -44.64 33.22 -13.96
C GLU A 160 -44.99 33.08 -15.45
N MET A 161 -43.99 32.82 -16.32
CA MET A 161 -44.23 32.59 -17.75
C MET A 161 -44.99 31.28 -18.05
N VAL A 162 -44.91 30.28 -17.18
CA VAL A 162 -45.60 29.00 -17.36
C VAL A 162 -47.01 29.03 -16.75
N HIS A 163 -47.15 29.60 -15.55
CA HIS A 163 -48.38 29.55 -14.76
C HIS A 163 -49.19 30.85 -14.77
N ASN A 164 -48.70 31.92 -15.41
CA ASN A 164 -49.25 33.28 -15.39
C ASN A 164 -49.37 33.87 -13.96
N GLN A 165 -48.65 33.30 -13.00
CA GLN A 165 -48.63 33.70 -11.59
C GLN A 165 -47.22 33.50 -11.02
N ILE A 166 -46.78 34.43 -10.18
CA ILE A 166 -45.56 34.27 -9.38
C ILE A 166 -45.73 33.14 -8.36
N ASP A 167 -44.62 32.53 -7.95
CA ASP A 167 -44.65 31.54 -6.88
C ASP A 167 -45.10 32.20 -5.55
N GLN A 168 -45.91 31.48 -4.75
CA GLN A 168 -46.51 32.02 -3.53
C GLN A 168 -45.48 32.44 -2.48
N SER A 169 -44.34 31.75 -2.42
CA SER A 169 -43.26 32.01 -1.47
C SER A 169 -42.31 33.10 -1.94
N PHE A 170 -42.29 33.42 -3.24
CA PHE A 170 -41.32 34.36 -3.82
C PHE A 170 -41.34 35.77 -3.21
N PRO A 171 -42.49 36.42 -2.93
CA PRO A 171 -42.50 37.76 -2.35
C PRO A 171 -41.78 37.83 -0.99
N ARG A 172 -42.06 36.85 -0.11
CA ARG A 172 -41.43 36.76 1.22
C ARG A 172 -39.96 36.37 1.09
N LEU A 173 -39.65 35.44 0.20
CA LEU A 173 -38.29 34.97 -0.04
C LEU A 173 -37.41 36.07 -0.64
N GLY A 174 -37.91 36.81 -1.63
CA GLY A 174 -37.23 37.96 -2.21
C GLY A 174 -36.92 39.04 -1.17
N GLN A 175 -37.88 39.32 -0.27
CA GLN A 175 -37.65 40.24 0.84
C GLN A 175 -36.59 39.73 1.82
N LEU A 176 -36.59 38.43 2.16
CA LEU A 176 -35.56 37.81 3.00
C LEU A 176 -34.15 38.06 2.44
N ILE A 177 -33.95 37.82 1.15
CA ILE A 177 -32.64 38.00 0.50
C ILE A 177 -32.18 39.47 0.54
N VAL A 178 -33.09 40.42 0.40
CA VAL A 178 -32.78 41.86 0.47
C VAL A 178 -32.46 42.28 1.90
N ASP A 179 -33.29 41.88 2.86
CA ASP A 179 -33.10 42.21 4.29
C ASP A 179 -31.75 41.70 4.82
N TYR A 180 -31.32 40.52 4.34
CA TYR A 180 -30.10 39.85 4.77
C TYR A 180 -28.89 40.06 3.83
N ASP A 181 -28.93 41.06 2.94
CA ASP A 181 -27.73 41.46 2.19
C ASP A 181 -26.58 41.92 3.14
N ALA A 182 -26.93 42.52 4.28
CA ALA A 182 -26.03 42.85 5.38
C ALA A 182 -26.45 42.11 6.67
N PRO A 183 -26.12 40.81 6.81
CA PRO A 183 -26.78 39.91 7.76
C PRO A 183 -26.56 40.31 9.22
N LEU A 184 -25.34 40.67 9.65
CA LEU A 184 -25.09 41.09 11.04
C LEU A 184 -25.90 42.33 11.44
N LYS A 185 -26.08 43.28 10.51
CA LYS A 185 -26.89 44.47 10.77
C LYS A 185 -28.34 44.08 11.01
N LYS A 186 -28.93 43.31 10.09
CA LYS A 186 -30.32 42.84 10.23
C LYS A 186 -30.51 41.99 11.48
N LEU A 187 -29.58 41.09 11.78
CA LEU A 187 -29.61 40.25 12.97
C LEU A 187 -29.51 41.09 14.26
N SER A 188 -28.67 42.12 14.30
CA SER A 188 -28.58 43.01 15.48
C SER A 188 -29.89 43.76 15.76
N GLU A 189 -30.60 44.16 14.71
CA GLU A 189 -31.91 44.81 14.80
C GLU A 189 -33.00 43.81 15.20
N GLU A 190 -32.99 42.60 14.61
CA GLU A 190 -33.96 41.53 14.89
C GLU A 190 -33.82 40.96 16.30
N PHE A 191 -32.61 40.93 16.86
CA PHE A 191 -32.36 40.42 18.20
C PHE A 191 -32.59 41.42 19.34
N MET A 192 -32.92 42.68 19.05
CA MET A 192 -33.25 43.70 20.06
C MET A 192 -34.25 43.23 21.14
N PRO A 193 -35.40 42.60 20.82
CA PRO A 193 -36.31 42.07 21.84
C PRO A 193 -35.72 40.88 22.63
N HIS A 194 -34.82 40.11 22.02
CA HIS A 194 -34.22 38.88 22.56
C HIS A 194 -32.99 39.11 23.45
N GLN A 195 -32.52 40.35 23.59
CA GLN A 195 -31.24 40.68 24.23
C GLN A 195 -31.15 40.21 25.68
N LYS A 196 -32.25 40.26 26.44
CA LYS A 196 -32.23 39.90 27.87
C LYS A 196 -31.92 38.41 28.06
N VAL A 197 -32.61 37.53 27.34
CA VAL A 197 -32.40 36.08 27.44
C VAL A 197 -31.02 35.70 26.90
N LEU A 198 -30.62 36.27 25.76
CA LEU A 198 -29.30 36.01 25.19
C LEU A 198 -28.16 36.49 26.10
N LEU A 199 -28.29 37.67 26.70
CA LEU A 199 -27.28 38.20 27.62
C LEU A 199 -27.12 37.32 28.87
N ASN A 200 -28.22 36.83 29.44
CA ASN A 200 -28.16 35.91 30.58
C ASN A 200 -27.35 34.65 30.22
N ALA A 201 -27.63 34.05 29.06
CA ALA A 201 -26.88 32.89 28.56
C ALA A 201 -25.40 33.21 28.35
N LEU A 202 -25.07 34.33 27.67
CA LEU A 202 -23.69 34.72 27.39
C LEU A 202 -22.88 35.04 28.66
N ASN A 203 -23.49 35.69 29.65
CA ASN A 203 -22.82 36.00 30.91
C ASN A 203 -22.48 34.75 31.70
N SER A 204 -23.31 33.70 31.63
CA SER A 204 -23.04 32.43 32.30
C SER A 204 -21.76 31.74 31.80
N LEU A 205 -21.35 32.01 30.55
CA LEU A 205 -20.14 31.44 29.94
C LEU A 205 -18.86 31.86 30.67
N TRP A 206 -18.88 32.97 31.42
CA TRP A 206 -17.70 33.43 32.15
C TRP A 206 -17.15 32.41 33.15
N HIS A 207 -18.03 31.59 33.74
CA HIS A 207 -17.60 30.59 34.71
C HIS A 207 -16.88 29.40 34.07
N VAL A 208 -16.95 29.26 32.75
CA VAL A 208 -16.41 28.10 32.00
C VAL A 208 -15.31 28.53 31.02
N TYR A 209 -15.59 29.50 30.15
CA TYR A 209 -14.73 29.84 29.01
C TYR A 209 -13.29 30.25 29.40
N PRO A 210 -13.06 31.17 30.36
CA PRO A 210 -11.70 31.53 30.78
C PRO A 210 -10.90 30.35 31.33
N ALA A 211 -11.53 29.46 32.10
CA ALA A 211 -10.88 28.27 32.67
C ALA A 211 -10.60 27.20 31.61
N ARG A 212 -11.38 27.16 30.52
CA ARG A 212 -11.13 26.27 29.38
C ARG A 212 -10.09 26.84 28.41
N ASN A 213 -9.97 28.17 28.29
CA ASN A 213 -9.08 28.84 27.34
C ASN A 213 -7.66 29.14 27.87
N LEU A 214 -7.11 28.23 28.70
CA LEU A 214 -5.79 28.39 29.34
C LEU A 214 -4.60 28.09 28.41
N THR A 215 -3.40 28.54 28.78
CA THR A 215 -2.17 28.22 28.06
C THR A 215 -1.64 26.83 28.42
N ALA A 216 -0.80 26.25 27.55
CA ALA A 216 -0.15 24.97 27.84
C ALA A 216 0.74 25.00 29.10
N GLU A 217 1.31 26.16 29.44
CA GLU A 217 2.08 26.33 30.68
C GLU A 217 1.20 26.17 31.91
N HIS A 218 -0.01 26.72 31.89
CA HIS A 218 -0.97 26.54 32.97
C HIS A 218 -1.44 25.08 33.07
N TRP A 219 -1.69 24.42 31.93
CA TRP A 219 -2.03 23.00 31.91
C TRP A 219 -0.92 22.11 32.52
N ARG A 220 0.36 22.48 32.31
CA ARG A 220 1.50 21.80 32.94
C ARG A 220 1.55 22.04 34.45
N SER A 221 1.33 23.28 34.91
CA SER A 221 1.32 23.58 36.34
C SER A 221 0.18 22.87 37.09
N GLU A 222 -0.97 22.70 36.44
CA GLU A 222 -2.11 21.95 36.98
C GLU A 222 -2.02 20.44 36.77
N GLN A 223 -1.00 19.96 36.04
CA GLN A 223 -0.86 18.56 35.63
C GLN A 223 -2.15 17.99 34.99
N LYS A 224 -2.79 18.81 34.13
CA LYS A 224 -4.09 18.48 33.51
C LYS A 224 -4.02 17.15 32.78
N LEU A 225 -5.06 16.32 32.91
CA LEU A 225 -5.18 14.97 32.31
C LEU A 225 -4.25 13.88 32.86
N SER A 226 -3.30 14.19 33.77
CA SER A 226 -2.41 13.16 34.31
C SER A 226 -3.14 12.24 35.29
N LEU A 227 -2.90 10.92 35.15
CA LEU A 227 -3.38 9.90 36.07
C LEU A 227 -2.38 9.60 37.21
N VAL A 228 -1.11 9.98 37.03
CA VAL A 228 0.00 9.64 37.93
C VAL A 228 0.45 10.79 38.81
N SER A 229 -0.07 12.00 38.57
CA SER A 229 0.15 13.19 39.41
C SER A 229 -0.12 12.92 40.89
N ASN A 230 -1.23 12.22 41.18
CA ASN A 230 -1.57 11.77 42.52
C ASN A 230 -2.08 10.31 42.50
N PRO A 231 -1.19 9.32 42.70
CA PRO A 231 -1.53 7.90 42.63
C PRO A 231 -2.64 7.47 43.60
N THR A 232 -2.83 8.19 44.71
CA THR A 232 -3.89 7.88 45.69
C THR A 232 -5.30 8.13 45.16
N LEU A 233 -5.43 8.94 44.10
CA LEU A 233 -6.70 9.28 43.46
C LEU A 233 -7.00 8.40 42.24
N LEU A 234 -6.15 7.42 41.92
CA LEU A 234 -6.28 6.62 40.71
C LEU A 234 -7.61 5.84 40.63
N LEU A 235 -8.08 5.29 41.76
CA LEU A 235 -9.36 4.57 41.83
C LEU A 235 -10.58 5.47 42.06
N LYS A 236 -10.37 6.74 42.43
CA LYS A 236 -11.48 7.67 42.66
C LYS A 236 -12.07 8.13 41.32
N PRO A 237 -13.40 8.24 41.18
CA PRO A 237 -13.99 8.79 39.97
C PRO A 237 -13.53 10.23 39.75
N SER A 238 -13.23 10.58 38.51
CA SER A 238 -13.01 11.97 38.11
C SER A 238 -14.35 12.65 37.94
N GLU A 239 -14.67 13.58 38.83
CA GLU A 239 -15.95 14.29 38.87
C GLU A 239 -15.77 15.80 39.08
N THR A 240 -16.69 16.58 38.52
CA THR A 240 -16.79 18.04 38.73
C THR A 240 -18.26 18.42 38.90
N ASN A 241 -18.53 19.61 39.43
CA ASN A 241 -19.91 20.11 39.59
C ASN A 241 -20.55 20.54 38.26
N THR A 242 -19.80 20.46 37.15
CA THR A 242 -20.24 20.86 35.80
C THR A 242 -19.68 19.87 34.78
N MET A 243 -20.00 18.59 34.93
CA MET A 243 -19.47 17.48 34.13
C MET A 243 -19.59 17.76 32.63
N SER A 244 -20.78 18.17 32.18
CA SER A 244 -21.06 18.44 30.77
C SER A 244 -20.26 19.61 30.19
N CYS A 245 -19.84 20.57 31.04
CA CYS A 245 -19.02 21.71 30.62
C CYS A 245 -17.55 21.35 30.38
N GLU A 246 -17.04 20.26 30.97
CA GLU A 246 -15.62 19.90 30.89
C GLU A 246 -15.20 19.44 29.49
N TYR A 247 -16.10 18.75 28.77
CA TYR A 247 -15.87 18.25 27.42
C TYR A 247 -16.65 19.02 26.34
N LEU A 248 -17.26 20.16 26.68
CA LEU A 248 -17.83 21.07 25.69
C LEU A 248 -16.73 21.66 24.79
N SER A 249 -16.94 21.69 23.48
CA SER A 249 -15.94 22.22 22.54
C SER A 249 -15.64 23.71 22.80
N LEU A 250 -14.34 24.03 22.88
CA LEU A 250 -13.85 25.40 23.01
C LEU A 250 -14.22 26.23 21.77
N GLU A 251 -14.22 25.62 20.59
CA GLU A 251 -14.65 26.29 19.36
C GLU A 251 -16.12 26.72 19.41
N SER A 252 -16.99 25.89 20.00
CA SER A 252 -18.40 26.25 20.18
C SER A 252 -18.56 27.42 21.15
N LEU A 253 -17.81 27.41 22.26
CA LEU A 253 -17.78 28.52 23.21
C LEU A 253 -17.29 29.82 22.55
N GLU A 254 -16.20 29.78 21.79
CA GLU A 254 -15.68 30.94 21.05
C GLU A 254 -16.70 31.46 20.05
N ARG A 255 -17.40 30.58 19.32
CA ARG A 255 -18.45 30.95 18.38
C ARG A 255 -19.63 31.64 19.06
N TRP A 256 -20.09 31.11 20.20
CA TRP A 256 -21.16 31.72 20.99
C TRP A 256 -20.77 33.12 21.49
N VAL A 257 -19.56 33.27 22.03
CA VAL A 257 -19.04 34.55 22.54
C VAL A 257 -18.89 35.56 21.41
N ILE A 258 -18.24 35.19 20.29
CA ILE A 258 -17.96 36.11 19.18
C ILE A 258 -19.25 36.59 18.53
N PHE A 259 -20.13 35.68 18.10
CA PHE A 259 -21.37 36.05 17.41
C PHE A 259 -22.40 36.66 18.35
N GLY A 260 -22.58 36.09 19.54
CA GLY A 260 -23.57 36.57 20.51
C GLY A 260 -23.32 38.02 20.94
N PHE A 261 -22.07 38.37 21.30
CA PHE A 261 -21.73 39.76 21.63
C PHE A 261 -21.63 40.67 20.40
N ALA A 262 -21.38 40.14 19.19
CA ALA A 262 -21.43 40.95 17.97
C ALA A 262 -22.86 41.45 17.68
N ILE A 263 -23.88 40.62 17.87
CA ILE A 263 -25.29 41.05 17.70
C ILE A 263 -25.81 41.82 18.92
N CYS A 264 -25.29 41.57 20.13
CA CYS A 264 -25.56 42.32 21.36
C CYS A 264 -24.48 43.37 21.68
N HIS A 265 -23.99 44.07 20.66
CA HIS A 265 -22.79 44.92 20.76
C HIS A 265 -22.85 46.07 21.78
N HIS A 266 -24.05 46.53 22.15
CA HIS A 266 -24.25 47.56 23.19
C HIS A 266 -23.77 47.08 24.58
N MET A 267 -23.81 45.77 24.85
CA MET A 267 -23.38 45.17 26.12
C MET A 267 -21.86 45.14 26.30
N LEU A 268 -21.09 45.31 25.22
CA LEU A 268 -19.63 45.38 25.29
C LEU A 268 -19.13 46.56 26.13
N GLN A 269 -19.98 47.51 26.51
CA GLN A 269 -19.65 48.55 27.49
C GLN A 269 -19.39 47.98 28.90
N GLN A 270 -19.93 46.80 29.22
CA GLN A 270 -19.65 46.11 30.48
C GLN A 270 -18.26 45.46 30.44
N ASP A 271 -17.45 45.69 31.47
CA ASP A 271 -16.06 45.23 31.55
C ASP A 271 -15.93 43.70 31.41
N HIS A 272 -16.85 42.97 32.02
CA HIS A 272 -16.84 41.51 32.02
C HIS A 272 -17.13 40.89 30.64
N ALA A 273 -18.20 41.36 29.98
CA ALA A 273 -18.56 40.95 28.63
C ALA A 273 -17.44 41.31 27.63
N ASN A 274 -16.87 42.51 27.78
CA ASN A 274 -15.76 42.96 26.96
C ASN A 274 -14.51 42.08 27.10
N LYS A 275 -14.09 41.75 28.33
CA LYS A 275 -12.94 40.86 28.58
C LYS A 275 -13.11 39.48 27.94
N MET A 276 -14.29 38.89 28.08
CA MET A 276 -14.60 37.59 27.47
C MET A 276 -14.52 37.65 25.95
N TRP A 277 -15.12 38.69 25.36
CA TRP A 277 -15.13 38.89 23.91
C TRP A 277 -13.74 39.18 23.34
N VAL A 278 -12.95 40.05 24.00
CA VAL A 278 -11.55 40.32 23.65
C VAL A 278 -10.72 39.04 23.70
N SER A 279 -10.85 38.24 24.76
CA SER A 279 -10.13 36.96 24.88
C SER A 279 -10.47 35.99 23.73
N ALA A 280 -11.73 35.95 23.26
CA ALA A 280 -12.11 35.17 22.09
C ALA A 280 -11.53 35.73 20.79
N LEU A 281 -11.57 37.05 20.60
CA LEU A 281 -10.97 37.70 19.42
C LEU A 281 -9.44 37.59 19.36
N GLU A 282 -8.78 37.38 20.50
CA GLU A 282 -7.33 37.17 20.58
C GLU A 282 -6.93 35.71 20.33
N SER A 283 -7.87 34.76 20.37
CA SER A 283 -7.59 33.32 20.26
C SER A 283 -7.49 32.83 18.80
N GLY A 284 -7.97 33.61 17.83
CA GLY A 284 -7.85 33.29 16.41
C GLY A 284 -8.28 34.45 15.51
N TRP A 285 -7.99 34.38 14.21
CA TRP A 285 -8.39 35.40 13.22
C TRP A 285 -9.45 34.91 12.24
N VAL A 286 -9.70 33.60 12.20
CA VAL A 286 -10.75 32.97 11.40
C VAL A 286 -11.64 32.12 12.28
N LEU A 287 -12.94 32.16 12.00
CA LEU A 287 -13.96 31.36 12.66
C LEU A 287 -14.68 30.51 11.61
N ALA A 288 -14.91 29.24 11.88
CA ALA A 288 -15.69 28.39 10.99
C ALA A 288 -17.17 28.79 11.04
N LEU A 289 -17.75 29.07 9.87
CA LEU A 289 -19.19 29.15 9.69
C LEU A 289 -19.76 27.73 9.66
N PHE A 290 -19.26 26.94 8.72
CA PHE A 290 -19.62 25.55 8.53
C PHE A 290 -18.56 24.88 7.66
N ARG A 291 -18.03 23.74 8.12
CA ARG A 291 -16.97 22.99 7.42
C ARG A 291 -15.74 23.86 7.12
N ASP A 292 -15.33 23.97 5.86
CA ASP A 292 -14.18 24.76 5.41
C ASP A 292 -14.52 26.25 5.13
N GLU A 293 -15.79 26.65 5.21
CA GLU A 293 -16.18 28.04 5.05
C GLU A 293 -15.92 28.85 6.32
N VAL A 294 -15.04 29.85 6.21
CA VAL A 294 -14.61 30.66 7.36
C VAL A 294 -14.96 32.14 7.23
N ILE A 295 -15.14 32.83 8.36
CA ILE A 295 -15.18 34.29 8.45
C ILE A 295 -13.86 34.80 9.01
N TYR A 296 -13.28 35.81 8.34
CA TYR A 296 -12.23 36.65 8.92
C TYR A 296 -12.85 37.57 9.97
N ILE A 297 -12.72 37.19 11.23
CA ILE A 297 -13.53 37.70 12.34
C ILE A 297 -13.39 39.22 12.46
N HIS A 298 -12.16 39.70 12.53
CA HIS A 298 -11.87 41.09 12.84
C HIS A 298 -12.28 42.03 11.71
N SER A 299 -12.03 41.68 10.45
CA SER A 299 -12.42 42.52 9.31
C SER A 299 -13.94 42.56 9.14
N TYR A 300 -14.61 41.44 9.36
CA TYR A 300 -16.06 41.35 9.26
C TYR A 300 -16.77 42.19 10.33
N ILE A 301 -16.30 42.13 11.58
CA ILE A 301 -16.83 42.94 12.69
C ILE A 301 -16.49 44.42 12.51
N GLN A 302 -15.29 44.77 12.04
CA GLN A 302 -14.91 46.16 11.75
C GLN A 302 -15.88 46.79 10.72
N ASN A 303 -16.11 46.11 9.59
CA ASN A 303 -17.03 46.59 8.55
C ASN A 303 -18.46 46.79 9.08
N PHE A 304 -18.90 45.95 10.01
CA PHE A 304 -20.20 46.10 10.66
C PHE A 304 -20.22 47.33 11.59
N PHE A 305 -19.21 47.50 12.44
CA PHE A 305 -19.11 48.61 13.39
C PHE A 305 -18.86 49.97 12.73
N ASP A 306 -18.21 50.02 11.56
CA ASP A 306 -18.05 51.25 10.77
C ASP A 306 -19.40 51.91 10.42
N GLY A 307 -20.46 51.10 10.29
CA GLY A 307 -21.82 51.57 10.06
C GLY A 307 -22.52 52.16 11.29
N ILE A 308 -21.93 52.08 12.48
CA ILE A 308 -22.57 52.46 13.75
C ILE A 308 -21.88 53.69 14.36
N LYS A 309 -22.64 54.76 14.56
CA LYS A 309 -22.12 56.00 15.16
C LYS A 309 -21.61 55.75 16.58
N GLY A 310 -20.40 56.23 16.89
CA GLY A 310 -19.78 56.12 18.23
C GLY A 310 -18.91 54.88 18.47
N TYR A 311 -18.74 54.00 17.48
CA TYR A 311 -17.99 52.74 17.62
C TYR A 311 -16.49 52.83 17.29
N GLY A 312 -15.95 54.03 17.06
CA GLY A 312 -14.53 54.22 16.70
C GLY A 312 -13.54 53.58 17.67
N LYS A 313 -13.80 53.65 18.99
CA LYS A 313 -12.97 52.97 20.01
C LYS A 313 -13.01 51.44 19.88
N ARG A 314 -14.17 50.88 19.55
CA ARG A 314 -14.36 49.43 19.38
C ARG A 314 -13.69 48.91 18.12
N ILE A 315 -13.73 49.69 17.04
CA ILE A 315 -12.99 49.37 15.81
C ILE A 315 -11.48 49.30 16.09
N SER A 316 -10.94 50.26 16.84
CA SER A 316 -9.52 50.22 17.27
C SER A 316 -9.21 49.00 18.14
N GLU A 317 -10.07 48.66 19.11
CA GLU A 317 -9.90 47.48 19.97
C GLU A 317 -9.92 46.16 19.17
N VAL A 318 -10.85 46.01 18.23
CA VAL A 318 -10.90 44.84 17.33
C VAL A 318 -9.64 44.76 16.47
N LYS A 319 -9.13 45.91 16.01
CA LYS A 319 -7.87 45.98 15.28
C LYS A 319 -6.69 45.55 16.16
N ASP A 320 -6.62 45.97 17.41
CA ASP A 320 -5.57 45.54 18.34
C ASP A 320 -5.65 44.04 18.64
N CYS A 321 -6.86 43.50 18.82
CA CYS A 321 -7.10 42.05 18.98
C CYS A 321 -6.59 41.26 17.77
N TYR A 322 -6.79 41.76 16.54
CA TYR A 322 -6.26 41.13 15.33
C TYR A 322 -4.72 41.05 15.36
N HIS A 323 -4.05 42.14 15.71
CA HIS A 323 -2.59 42.14 15.82
C HIS A 323 -2.10 41.17 16.88
N HIS A 324 -2.79 41.09 18.02
CA HIS A 324 -2.45 40.14 19.08
C HIS A 324 -2.67 38.67 18.65
N ALA A 325 -3.81 38.36 18.03
CA ALA A 325 -4.12 37.02 17.53
C ALA A 325 -3.07 36.54 16.52
N VAL A 326 -2.74 37.37 15.53
CA VAL A 326 -1.73 37.05 14.50
C VAL A 326 -0.33 36.83 15.10
N GLN A 327 0.01 37.54 16.18
CA GLN A 327 1.33 37.43 16.82
C GLN A 327 1.46 36.28 17.82
N ARG A 328 0.39 35.95 18.57
CA ARG A 328 0.49 35.05 19.73
C ARG A 328 -0.34 33.76 19.63
N ALA A 329 -1.44 33.75 18.88
CA ALA A 329 -2.33 32.59 18.84
C ALA A 329 -1.63 31.34 18.26
N GLY A 330 -0.88 31.50 17.16
CA GLY A 330 -0.12 30.40 16.55
C GLY A 330 0.81 29.68 17.54
N TYR A 331 1.58 30.44 18.31
CA TYR A 331 2.44 29.90 19.37
C TYR A 331 1.64 29.21 20.49
N LYS A 332 0.57 29.85 20.98
CA LYS A 332 -0.29 29.30 22.05
C LYS A 332 -0.83 27.92 21.67
N HIS A 333 -1.41 27.79 20.47
CA HIS A 333 -2.00 26.54 19.98
C HIS A 333 -0.94 25.48 19.66
N ARG A 334 0.23 25.89 19.13
CA ARG A 334 1.36 24.97 18.95
C ARG A 334 1.82 24.34 20.28
N GLU A 335 1.93 25.12 21.34
CA GLU A 335 2.32 24.61 22.66
C GLU A 335 1.24 23.72 23.29
N ARG A 336 -0.05 24.01 23.04
CA ARG A 336 -1.16 23.12 23.46
C ARG A 336 -1.08 21.76 22.77
N ARG A 337 -0.86 21.72 21.46
CA ARG A 337 -0.69 20.45 20.73
C ARG A 337 0.49 19.63 21.27
N LYS A 338 1.62 20.27 21.59
CA LYS A 338 2.78 19.60 22.23
C LYS A 338 2.41 18.97 23.58
N PHE A 339 1.68 19.72 24.42
CA PHE A 339 1.21 19.21 25.71
C PHE A 339 0.28 18.01 25.53
N LEU A 340 -0.72 18.15 24.65
CA LEU A 340 -1.72 17.12 24.40
C LEU A 340 -1.12 15.83 23.85
N ARG A 341 -0.10 15.90 22.98
CA ARG A 341 0.62 14.69 22.53
C ARG A 341 1.15 13.87 23.69
N THR A 342 1.81 14.55 24.64
CA THR A 342 2.39 13.87 25.82
C THR A 342 1.29 13.35 26.74
N ALA A 343 0.27 14.17 27.00
CA ALA A 343 -0.82 13.82 27.92
C ALA A 343 -1.69 12.66 27.40
N LEU A 344 -2.07 12.68 26.11
CA LEU A 344 -2.88 11.61 25.52
C LEU A 344 -2.07 10.32 25.37
N LYS A 345 -0.77 10.40 25.09
CA LYS A 345 0.14 9.24 25.08
C LYS A 345 0.22 8.57 26.45
N GLU A 346 0.46 9.36 27.51
CA GLU A 346 0.48 8.85 28.89
C GLU A 346 -0.86 8.19 29.24
N LEU A 347 -1.97 8.87 28.92
CA LEU A 347 -3.31 8.37 29.18
C LEU A 347 -3.58 7.05 28.44
N GLY A 348 -3.28 6.99 27.14
CA GLY A 348 -3.46 5.79 26.31
C GLY A 348 -2.65 4.60 26.79
N LEU A 349 -1.38 4.81 27.15
CA LEU A 349 -0.51 3.76 27.68
C LEU A 349 -1.02 3.20 29.01
N ILE A 350 -1.39 4.06 29.95
CA ILE A 350 -1.90 3.64 31.27
C ILE A 350 -3.25 2.91 31.14
N LEU A 351 -4.15 3.41 30.29
CA LEU A 351 -5.46 2.76 30.08
C LEU A 351 -5.35 1.44 29.30
N THR A 352 -4.33 1.30 28.45
CA THR A 352 -4.03 0.02 27.79
C THR A 352 -3.53 -1.01 28.80
N ASP A 353 -2.66 -0.60 29.74
CA ASP A 353 -2.15 -1.45 30.82
C ASP A 353 -3.23 -1.80 31.85
N GLN A 354 -4.08 -0.83 32.22
CA GLN A 354 -5.15 -0.99 33.21
C GLN A 354 -6.53 -0.57 32.64
N PRO A 355 -7.18 -1.40 31.79
CA PRO A 355 -8.47 -1.08 31.18
C PRO A 355 -9.60 -0.80 32.18
N GLY A 356 -9.52 -1.33 33.41
CA GLY A 356 -10.49 -1.05 34.48
C GLY A 356 -10.60 0.43 34.86
N LEU A 357 -9.56 1.23 34.59
CA LEU A 357 -9.58 2.67 34.86
C LEU A 357 -10.50 3.45 33.90
N LEU A 358 -10.93 2.85 32.78
CA LEU A 358 -11.88 3.47 31.85
C LEU A 358 -13.22 3.81 32.53
N GLY A 359 -13.62 3.08 33.58
CA GLY A 359 -14.78 3.43 34.40
C GLY A 359 -14.58 4.76 35.14
N PRO A 360 -13.75 4.80 36.21
CA PRO A 360 -13.59 6.00 37.04
C PRO A 360 -12.96 7.20 36.31
N LYS A 361 -12.22 7.00 35.21
CA LYS A 361 -11.50 8.07 34.49
C LYS A 361 -12.11 8.44 33.14
N ALA A 362 -13.31 7.98 32.84
CA ALA A 362 -14.01 8.27 31.57
C ALA A 362 -14.00 9.76 31.22
N LEU A 363 -14.29 10.63 32.20
CA LEU A 363 -14.33 12.07 32.00
C LEU A 363 -13.02 12.63 31.41
N LEU A 364 -11.86 12.20 31.90
CA LEU A 364 -10.56 12.69 31.42
C LEU A 364 -10.30 12.31 29.96
N ILE A 365 -10.80 11.16 29.52
CA ILE A 365 -10.69 10.70 28.13
C ILE A 365 -11.45 11.67 27.21
N PHE A 366 -12.70 11.99 27.55
CA PHE A 366 -13.54 12.87 26.74
C PHE A 366 -13.05 14.33 26.77
N ILE A 367 -12.49 14.80 27.89
CA ILE A 367 -11.79 16.09 27.95
C ILE A 367 -10.58 16.09 27.01
N GLY A 368 -9.71 15.08 27.12
CA GLY A 368 -8.49 14.99 26.30
C GLY A 368 -8.78 14.90 24.81
N LEU A 369 -9.76 14.07 24.43
CA LEU A 369 -10.26 13.94 23.07
C LEU A 369 -10.81 15.27 22.53
N CYS A 370 -11.66 15.95 23.31
CA CYS A 370 -12.24 17.23 22.92
C CYS A 370 -11.16 18.30 22.72
N TYR A 371 -10.20 18.39 23.64
CA TYR A 371 -9.12 19.37 23.55
C TYR A 371 -8.24 19.11 22.32
N ALA A 372 -7.90 17.85 22.06
CA ALA A 372 -7.12 17.48 20.88
C ALA A 372 -7.87 17.81 19.58
N ARG A 373 -9.16 17.47 19.51
CA ARG A 373 -10.01 17.77 18.35
C ARG A 373 -10.15 19.26 18.09
N ASP A 374 -10.37 20.07 19.13
CA ASP A 374 -10.44 21.54 19.01
C ASP A 374 -9.12 22.14 18.48
N GLU A 375 -7.97 21.65 18.95
CA GLU A 375 -6.65 22.10 18.47
C GLU A 375 -6.36 21.65 17.03
N VAL A 376 -6.84 20.46 16.61
CA VAL A 376 -6.77 20.00 15.22
C VAL A 376 -7.62 20.90 14.34
N PHE A 377 -8.89 21.13 14.71
CA PHE A 377 -9.78 22.00 13.94
C PHE A 377 -9.24 23.42 13.83
N TRP A 378 -8.67 23.96 14.92
CA TRP A 378 -8.03 25.26 14.92
C TRP A 378 -6.87 25.31 13.92
N LEU A 379 -6.00 24.30 13.94
CA LEU A 379 -4.87 24.24 13.01
C LEU A 379 -5.31 24.18 11.56
N LEU A 380 -6.31 23.34 11.22
CA LEU A 380 -6.77 23.17 9.83
C LEU A 380 -7.25 24.48 9.22
N ARG A 381 -8.18 25.17 9.90
CA ARG A 381 -8.75 26.41 9.38
C ARG A 381 -7.74 27.55 9.28
N HIS A 382 -6.81 27.65 10.25
CA HIS A 382 -5.80 28.71 10.27
C HIS A 382 -4.62 28.44 9.31
N ASN A 383 -4.28 27.17 9.06
CA ASN A 383 -3.29 26.78 8.05
C ASN A 383 -3.80 27.09 6.64
N ASP A 384 -5.06 26.79 6.34
CA ASP A 384 -5.69 27.07 5.04
C ASP A 384 -5.94 28.58 4.83
N ASN A 385 -6.10 29.33 5.93
CA ASN A 385 -6.40 30.77 5.91
C ASN A 385 -5.36 31.59 6.70
N PRO A 386 -4.09 31.62 6.26
CA PRO A 386 -3.04 32.35 6.95
C PRO A 386 -3.27 33.88 6.89
N PRO A 387 -2.76 34.64 7.87
CA PRO A 387 -3.00 36.08 7.95
C PRO A 387 -2.31 36.82 6.80
N GLN A 388 -3.04 37.72 6.15
CA GLN A 388 -2.50 38.50 5.03
C GLN A 388 -1.43 39.48 5.52
N LYS A 389 -0.28 39.53 4.82
CA LYS A 389 0.87 40.44 5.01
C LYS A 389 1.92 40.06 6.06
N VAL A 390 1.84 38.90 6.70
CA VAL A 390 2.92 38.40 7.60
C VAL A 390 3.65 37.22 6.94
N LYS A 391 4.91 37.43 6.53
CA LYS A 391 5.81 36.36 6.05
C LYS A 391 6.83 36.04 7.15
N GLY A 392 7.07 34.75 7.44
CA GLY A 392 8.13 34.31 8.37
C GLY A 392 7.64 33.42 9.52
N LYS A 393 8.15 33.64 10.75
CA LYS A 393 7.96 32.75 11.93
C LYS A 393 6.50 32.39 12.26
N ALA A 394 5.55 33.30 12.03
CA ALA A 394 4.12 33.06 12.28
C ALA A 394 3.52 31.99 11.35
N THR A 395 4.03 31.83 10.13
CA THR A 395 3.58 30.77 9.21
C THR A 395 4.21 29.41 9.52
N GLU A 396 5.35 29.36 10.20
CA GLU A 396 5.96 28.09 10.65
C GLU A 396 5.17 27.45 11.81
N ASP A 397 4.60 28.26 12.72
CA ASP A 397 3.79 27.77 13.85
C ASP A 397 2.45 27.12 13.40
N LEU A 398 2.03 27.39 12.15
CA LEU A 398 0.86 26.79 11.50
C LEU A 398 1.16 25.43 10.85
N VAL A 399 2.40 24.94 10.91
CA VAL A 399 2.78 23.62 10.40
C VAL A 399 3.22 22.75 11.58
N ASP A 400 2.55 21.62 11.80
CA ASP A 400 2.90 20.68 12.86
C ASP A 400 3.30 19.32 12.29
N ARG A 401 4.62 19.10 12.18
CA ARG A 401 5.18 17.82 11.69
C ARG A 401 4.88 16.64 12.60
N GLN A 402 4.48 16.89 13.85
CA GLN A 402 4.14 15.87 14.84
C GLN A 402 2.62 15.74 15.02
N LEU A 403 1.81 16.37 14.16
CA LEU A 403 0.37 16.17 14.14
C LEU A 403 -0.01 14.68 14.05
N PRO A 404 0.66 13.82 13.24
CA PRO A 404 0.32 12.39 13.16
C PRO A 404 0.31 11.68 14.52
N GLU A 405 1.27 11.97 15.41
CA GLU A 405 1.30 11.42 16.77
C GLU A 405 0.07 11.80 17.59
N LEU A 406 -0.39 13.06 17.49
CA LEU A 406 -1.62 13.50 18.19
C LEU A 406 -2.85 12.76 17.67
N LEU A 407 -2.99 12.68 16.34
CA LEU A 407 -4.10 11.98 15.68
C LEU A 407 -4.14 10.49 16.06
N PHE A 408 -2.97 9.85 16.11
CA PHE A 408 -2.85 8.45 16.50
C PHE A 408 -3.32 8.21 17.93
N HIS A 409 -2.88 9.03 18.90
CA HIS A 409 -3.32 8.86 20.30
C HIS A 409 -4.81 9.17 20.51
N MET A 410 -5.41 10.02 19.68
CA MET A 410 -6.87 10.17 19.66
C MET A 410 -7.55 8.86 19.23
N GLU A 411 -7.09 8.23 18.15
CA GLU A 411 -7.63 6.95 17.68
C GLU A 411 -7.36 5.80 18.66
N GLU A 412 -6.21 5.79 19.34
CA GLU A 412 -5.89 4.82 20.38
C GLU A 412 -6.90 4.89 21.54
N LEU A 413 -7.21 6.09 22.05
CA LEU A 413 -8.22 6.28 23.08
C LEU A 413 -9.63 5.88 22.62
N ARG A 414 -10.01 6.22 21.38
CA ARG A 414 -11.29 5.79 20.78
C ARG A 414 -11.37 4.26 20.69
N ALA A 415 -10.28 3.61 20.28
CA ALA A 415 -10.21 2.15 20.19
C ALA A 415 -10.35 1.49 21.57
N LEU A 416 -9.74 2.06 22.62
CA LEU A 416 -9.87 1.56 23.99
C LEU A 416 -11.31 1.66 24.51
N VAL A 417 -11.99 2.79 24.28
CA VAL A 417 -13.40 2.97 24.66
C VAL A 417 -14.30 1.95 23.96
N ARG A 418 -14.11 1.72 22.65
CA ARG A 418 -14.89 0.71 21.90
C ARG A 418 -14.59 -0.71 22.38
N LYS A 419 -13.32 -1.06 22.56
CA LYS A 419 -12.88 -2.40 22.94
C LYS A 419 -13.35 -2.80 24.33
N TYR A 420 -13.39 -1.85 25.26
CA TYR A 420 -13.73 -2.08 26.66
C TYR A 420 -15.03 -1.38 27.07
N SER A 421 -15.97 -1.19 26.13
CA SER A 421 -17.27 -0.54 26.39
C SER A 421 -18.04 -1.19 27.54
N GLN A 422 -18.04 -2.52 27.61
CA GLN A 422 -18.67 -3.28 28.69
C GLN A 422 -18.08 -2.96 30.09
N VAL A 423 -16.79 -2.63 30.18
CA VAL A 423 -16.15 -2.25 31.44
C VAL A 423 -16.71 -0.91 31.92
N MET A 424 -16.88 0.04 31.02
CA MET A 424 -17.50 1.33 31.30
C MET A 424 -18.98 1.17 31.66
N GLN A 425 -19.74 0.42 30.86
CA GLN A 425 -21.15 0.11 31.11
C GLN A 425 -21.35 -0.49 32.49
N ARG A 426 -20.58 -1.53 32.84
CA ARG A 426 -20.64 -2.19 34.16
C ARG A 426 -20.41 -1.19 35.29
N TYR A 427 -19.37 -0.37 35.18
CA TYR A 427 -19.04 0.62 36.21
C TYR A 427 -20.16 1.66 36.41
N TYR A 428 -20.67 2.24 35.32
CA TYR A 428 -21.70 3.29 35.41
C TYR A 428 -23.10 2.76 35.71
N VAL A 429 -23.44 1.51 35.36
CA VAL A 429 -24.66 0.85 35.83
C VAL A 429 -24.63 0.66 37.34
N GLN A 430 -23.50 0.26 37.91
CA GLN A 430 -23.33 0.17 39.37
C GLN A 430 -23.39 1.55 40.03
N TYR A 431 -22.83 2.57 39.38
CA TYR A 431 -22.86 3.95 39.88
C TYR A 431 -24.31 4.48 39.93
N LEU A 432 -25.05 4.34 38.82
CA LEU A 432 -26.44 4.79 38.68
C LEU A 432 -27.38 4.11 39.69
N SER A 433 -27.33 2.78 39.78
CA SER A 433 -28.21 2.00 40.66
C SER A 433 -27.82 2.08 42.13
N GLY A 434 -26.52 2.06 42.43
CA GLY A 434 -26.00 1.94 43.79
C GLY A 434 -25.86 3.27 44.54
N PHE A 435 -25.47 4.34 43.86
CA PHE A 435 -25.25 5.65 44.49
C PHE A 435 -26.22 6.70 43.95
N ASP A 436 -26.32 6.85 42.62
CA ASP A 436 -27.01 8.01 42.07
C ASP A 436 -28.52 8.00 42.38
N ALA A 437 -29.17 6.84 42.21
CA ALA A 437 -30.58 6.67 42.54
C ALA A 437 -30.88 6.96 44.01
N VAL A 438 -30.01 6.51 44.92
CA VAL A 438 -30.17 6.70 46.38
C VAL A 438 -30.04 8.19 46.73
N ALA A 439 -29.03 8.86 46.18
CA ALA A 439 -28.80 10.28 46.43
C ALA A 439 -29.88 11.17 45.80
N LEU A 440 -30.35 10.86 44.58
CA LEU A 440 -31.46 11.56 43.94
C LEU A 440 -32.74 11.44 44.76
N ASN A 441 -33.07 10.24 45.24
CA ASN A 441 -34.25 10.02 46.08
C ASN A 441 -34.20 10.85 47.38
N LEU A 442 -33.03 10.96 47.99
CA LEU A 442 -32.83 11.79 49.19
C LEU A 442 -32.98 13.28 48.89
N MET A 443 -32.46 13.75 47.75
CA MET A 443 -32.65 15.14 47.30
C MET A 443 -34.13 15.45 47.01
N MET A 444 -34.85 14.52 46.37
CA MET A 444 -36.28 14.67 46.08
C MET A 444 -37.13 14.83 47.34
N GLN A 445 -36.84 14.07 48.40
CA GLN A 445 -37.55 14.15 49.68
C GLN A 445 -37.38 15.51 50.39
N ASN A 446 -36.30 16.23 50.09
CA ASN A 446 -36.01 17.53 50.68
C ASN A 446 -36.65 18.71 49.92
N LEU A 447 -37.33 18.46 48.79
CA LEU A 447 -38.01 19.50 48.02
C LEU A 447 -39.30 19.94 48.73
N GLN A 448 -39.39 21.22 49.10
CA GLN A 448 -40.56 21.77 49.82
C GLN A 448 -41.81 21.90 48.93
N VAL A 449 -41.62 22.21 47.64
CA VAL A 449 -42.70 22.39 46.65
C VAL A 449 -42.23 21.79 45.32
N CYS A 450 -42.95 20.81 44.80
CA CYS A 450 -42.71 20.20 43.49
C CYS A 450 -44.07 19.90 42.84
N PRO A 451 -44.39 20.46 41.66
CA PRO A 451 -45.64 20.15 40.98
C PRO A 451 -45.66 18.73 40.42
N GLU A 452 -46.84 18.27 39.99
CA GLU A 452 -47.08 16.88 39.59
C GLU A 452 -46.20 16.44 38.42
N ASP A 453 -46.11 17.24 37.35
CA ASP A 453 -45.35 16.92 36.15
C ASP A 453 -43.84 16.76 36.45
N GLU A 454 -43.25 17.69 37.22
CA GLU A 454 -41.84 17.63 37.63
C GLU A 454 -41.56 16.46 38.57
N SER A 455 -42.49 16.16 39.49
CA SER A 455 -42.38 15.03 40.41
C SER A 455 -42.43 13.69 39.68
N VAL A 456 -43.28 13.56 38.65
CA VAL A 456 -43.35 12.38 37.78
C VAL A 456 -42.03 12.19 37.03
N ILE A 457 -41.44 13.26 36.48
CA ILE A 457 -40.14 13.17 35.82
C ILE A 457 -39.06 12.72 36.82
N LEU A 458 -38.91 13.41 37.96
CA LEU A 458 -37.86 13.09 38.94
C LEU A 458 -37.98 11.65 39.47
N SER A 459 -39.19 11.19 39.76
CA SER A 459 -39.44 9.80 40.17
C SER A 459 -39.14 8.79 39.06
N SER A 460 -39.48 9.11 37.81
CA SER A 460 -39.13 8.29 36.64
C SER A 460 -37.61 8.15 36.48
N LEU A 461 -36.86 9.25 36.59
CA LEU A 461 -35.40 9.24 36.52
C LEU A 461 -34.80 8.36 37.64
N CYS A 462 -35.27 8.55 38.87
CA CYS A 462 -34.82 7.77 40.03
C CYS A 462 -35.13 6.26 39.88
N ASN A 463 -36.36 5.91 39.49
CA ASN A 463 -36.77 4.53 39.29
C ASN A 463 -35.99 3.85 38.15
N THR A 464 -35.77 4.58 37.05
CA THR A 464 -34.98 4.08 35.91
C THR A 464 -33.56 3.76 36.37
N ALA A 465 -32.89 4.67 37.07
CA ALA A 465 -31.54 4.44 37.59
C ALA A 465 -31.48 3.29 38.61
N ALA A 466 -32.46 3.20 39.52
CA ALA A 466 -32.54 2.16 40.55
C ALA A 466 -32.79 0.75 39.98
N SER A 467 -33.48 0.66 38.84
CA SER A 467 -33.83 -0.62 38.20
C SER A 467 -32.65 -1.32 37.51
N LEU A 468 -31.53 -0.60 37.32
CA LEU A 468 -30.38 -1.12 36.59
C LEU A 468 -29.62 -2.16 37.42
N SER A 469 -29.06 -3.16 36.74
CA SER A 469 -28.20 -4.14 37.37
C SER A 469 -27.07 -4.60 36.46
N VAL A 470 -25.96 -5.04 37.06
CA VAL A 470 -24.80 -5.58 36.34
C VAL A 470 -25.16 -6.77 35.45
N LYS A 471 -26.18 -7.54 35.84
CA LYS A 471 -26.66 -8.68 35.07
C LYS A 471 -27.07 -8.29 33.64
N GLN A 472 -27.69 -7.14 33.47
CA GLN A 472 -28.10 -6.64 32.15
C GLN A 472 -26.89 -6.36 31.24
N VAL A 473 -25.77 -5.92 31.82
CA VAL A 473 -24.51 -5.73 31.08
C VAL A 473 -23.89 -7.07 30.70
N GLU A 474 -23.90 -8.04 31.63
CA GLU A 474 -23.40 -9.40 31.37
C GLU A 474 -24.22 -10.13 30.30
N ASP A 475 -25.54 -9.88 30.26
CA ASP A 475 -26.48 -10.40 29.28
C ASP A 475 -26.46 -9.63 27.93
N ASN A 476 -25.63 -8.58 27.80
CA ASN A 476 -25.55 -7.69 26.64
C ASN A 476 -26.90 -7.07 26.24
N GLU A 477 -27.70 -6.66 27.22
CA GLU A 477 -28.92 -5.91 26.96
C GLU A 477 -28.62 -4.56 26.29
N LEU A 478 -29.48 -4.16 25.36
CA LEU A 478 -29.41 -2.84 24.74
C LEU A 478 -30.09 -1.82 25.66
N PHE A 479 -29.29 -0.93 26.24
CA PHE A 479 -29.79 0.18 27.06
C PHE A 479 -30.26 1.33 26.17
N ASP A 480 -31.29 2.05 26.60
CA ASP A 480 -31.76 3.28 25.95
C ASP A 480 -32.18 4.32 27.00
N PHE A 481 -31.38 5.37 27.15
CA PHE A 481 -31.61 6.48 28.07
C PHE A 481 -31.92 7.78 27.33
N ARG A 482 -32.33 7.73 26.05
CA ARG A 482 -32.73 8.94 25.31
C ARG A 482 -33.92 9.62 25.97
N ALA A 483 -34.89 8.85 26.45
CA ALA A 483 -36.03 9.37 27.20
C ALA A 483 -35.59 10.05 28.50
N PHE A 484 -34.69 9.41 29.26
CA PHE A 484 -34.11 9.98 30.50
C PHE A 484 -33.46 11.35 30.25
N ARG A 485 -32.60 11.44 29.21
CA ARG A 485 -31.90 12.69 28.87
C ARG A 485 -32.86 13.77 28.37
N LEU A 486 -33.87 13.40 27.58
CA LEU A 486 -34.89 14.34 27.10
C LEU A 486 -35.78 14.85 28.23
N ASP A 487 -36.14 13.99 29.19
CA ASP A 487 -36.94 14.39 30.35
C ASP A 487 -36.16 15.32 31.28
N TRP A 488 -34.84 15.13 31.43
CA TRP A 488 -34.01 16.13 32.10
C TRP A 488 -34.04 17.47 31.37
N PHE A 489 -33.96 17.48 30.04
CA PHE A 489 -34.05 18.71 29.26
C PHE A 489 -35.45 19.36 29.39
N ARG A 490 -36.54 18.57 29.39
CA ARG A 490 -37.90 19.06 29.67
C ARG A 490 -37.99 19.68 31.07
N LEU A 491 -37.42 19.02 32.08
CA LEU A 491 -37.41 19.52 33.44
C LEU A 491 -36.65 20.85 33.55
N GLN A 492 -35.51 20.99 32.87
CA GLN A 492 -34.82 22.28 32.77
C GLN A 492 -35.74 23.36 32.16
N ALA A 493 -36.48 23.05 31.10
CA ALA A 493 -37.40 23.99 30.49
C ALA A 493 -38.54 24.40 31.43
N TYR A 494 -39.13 23.48 32.20
CA TYR A 494 -40.22 23.76 33.13
C TYR A 494 -39.78 24.58 34.35
N THR A 495 -38.55 24.37 34.81
CA THR A 495 -38.01 24.96 36.05
C THR A 495 -37.16 26.21 35.85
N SER A 496 -36.99 26.66 34.59
CA SER A 496 -36.17 27.84 34.24
C SER A 496 -36.98 29.05 33.76
N VAL A 497 -38.31 28.94 33.72
CA VAL A 497 -39.24 30.00 33.30
C VAL A 497 -39.62 30.91 34.47
N ALA A 498 -39.98 32.16 34.19
CA ALA A 498 -40.34 33.08 35.27
C ALA A 498 -41.61 32.63 36.02
N LYS A 499 -41.58 32.81 37.35
CA LYS A 499 -42.68 32.47 38.27
C LYS A 499 -43.05 30.97 38.32
N THR A 500 -42.10 30.10 38.00
CA THR A 500 -42.27 28.66 38.21
C THR A 500 -42.31 28.33 39.72
N PRO A 501 -43.18 27.39 40.15
CA PRO A 501 -43.23 26.92 41.55
C PRO A 501 -41.95 26.18 41.98
N LEU A 502 -41.24 25.51 41.07
CA LEU A 502 -39.95 24.88 41.31
C LEU A 502 -38.89 25.56 40.44
N ASN A 503 -38.08 26.43 41.04
CA ASN A 503 -37.06 27.18 40.34
C ASN A 503 -35.70 26.51 40.48
N LEU A 504 -35.08 26.18 39.34
CA LEU A 504 -33.79 25.47 39.33
C LEU A 504 -32.66 26.31 39.93
N VAL A 505 -32.74 27.64 39.84
CA VAL A 505 -31.73 28.55 40.43
C VAL A 505 -31.62 28.37 41.94
N ASP A 506 -32.75 28.10 42.60
CA ASP A 506 -32.83 27.86 44.04
C ASP A 506 -32.42 26.42 44.42
N GLN A 507 -32.30 25.52 43.42
CA GLN A 507 -32.01 24.09 43.56
C GLN A 507 -30.76 23.68 42.76
N ARG A 508 -29.69 24.47 42.87
CA ARG A 508 -28.45 24.27 42.08
C ARG A 508 -27.79 22.91 42.28
N GLU A 509 -27.76 22.40 43.51
CA GLU A 509 -27.16 21.09 43.82
C GLU A 509 -27.89 19.95 43.09
N LEU A 510 -29.22 20.01 43.04
CA LEU A 510 -30.03 19.05 42.30
C LEU A 510 -29.71 19.09 40.80
N ALA A 511 -29.59 20.28 40.22
CA ALA A 511 -29.29 20.45 38.81
C ALA A 511 -27.92 19.88 38.44
N GLN A 512 -26.90 20.18 39.23
CA GLN A 512 -25.54 19.67 39.05
C GLN A 512 -25.46 18.15 39.23
N PHE A 513 -26.26 17.62 40.16
CA PHE A 513 -26.34 16.19 40.39
C PHE A 513 -26.99 15.44 39.21
N ILE A 514 -28.11 15.95 38.68
CA ILE A 514 -28.76 15.32 37.52
C ILE A 514 -27.89 15.47 36.26
N ASP A 515 -27.15 16.57 36.07
CA ASP A 515 -26.16 16.70 34.99
C ASP A 515 -25.08 15.60 35.06
N LYS A 516 -24.60 15.30 36.28
CA LYS A 516 -23.68 14.17 36.51
C LYS A 516 -24.32 12.83 36.14
N MET A 517 -25.56 12.59 36.57
CA MET A 517 -26.30 11.37 36.19
C MET A 517 -26.45 11.25 34.67
N VAL A 518 -26.73 12.35 33.96
CA VAL A 518 -26.83 12.37 32.50
C VAL A 518 -25.52 11.92 31.86
N PHE A 519 -24.38 12.42 32.33
CA PHE A 519 -23.08 11.92 31.89
C PHE A 519 -22.93 10.42 32.16
N HIS A 520 -23.32 9.94 33.34
CA HIS A 520 -23.28 8.50 33.66
C HIS A 520 -24.16 7.67 32.72
N THR A 521 -25.36 8.12 32.35
CA THR A 521 -26.20 7.42 31.36
C THR A 521 -25.50 7.31 30.01
N LYS A 522 -24.84 8.39 29.54
CA LYS A 522 -24.08 8.38 28.27
C LYS A 522 -22.97 7.34 28.26
N MET A 523 -22.38 7.04 29.43
CA MET A 523 -21.34 6.01 29.54
C MET A 523 -21.88 4.58 29.44
N VAL A 524 -23.21 4.40 29.45
CA VAL A 524 -23.87 3.12 29.33
C VAL A 524 -24.41 2.89 27.91
N ASP A 525 -25.25 3.81 27.40
CA ASP A 525 -25.94 3.64 26.10
C ASP A 525 -25.39 4.49 24.95
N ASN A 526 -24.57 5.52 25.24
CA ASN A 526 -24.25 6.57 24.26
C ASN A 526 -22.75 6.77 23.98
N LEU A 527 -21.94 5.73 24.17
CA LEU A 527 -20.48 5.79 24.04
C LEU A 527 -20.03 6.19 22.61
N ASP A 528 -20.71 5.68 21.57
CA ASP A 528 -20.38 6.02 20.19
C ASP A 528 -20.68 7.49 19.86
N GLU A 529 -21.84 7.98 20.25
CA GLU A 529 -22.23 9.38 20.01
C GLU A 529 -21.33 10.36 20.78
N ILE A 530 -21.02 10.10 22.06
CA ILE A 530 -20.13 11.01 22.80
C ILE A 530 -18.72 10.99 22.24
N MET A 531 -18.23 9.84 21.74
CA MET A 531 -16.94 9.81 21.03
C MET A 531 -16.97 10.63 19.74
N VAL A 532 -18.06 10.60 18.97
CA VAL A 532 -18.23 11.48 17.80
C VAL A 532 -18.27 12.94 18.25
N GLU A 533 -19.08 13.25 19.28
CA GLU A 533 -19.19 14.58 19.86
C GLU A 533 -17.84 15.12 20.33
N THR A 534 -16.92 14.30 20.85
CA THR A 534 -15.64 14.77 21.43
C THR A 534 -14.44 14.61 20.51
N SER A 535 -14.48 13.76 19.47
CA SER A 535 -13.29 13.42 18.68
C SER A 535 -13.52 13.17 17.20
N ASP A 536 -14.69 13.54 16.67
CA ASP A 536 -14.90 13.48 15.23
C ASP A 536 -13.89 14.35 14.46
N LEU A 537 -13.36 13.77 13.39
CA LEU A 537 -12.35 14.40 12.51
C LEU A 537 -12.80 14.35 11.04
N SER A 538 -14.09 14.18 10.79
CA SER A 538 -14.69 14.18 9.46
C SER A 538 -14.40 15.47 8.67
N LEU A 539 -14.04 16.55 9.37
CA LEU A 539 -13.64 17.84 8.80
C LEU A 539 -12.47 17.72 7.78
N PHE A 540 -11.59 16.73 7.93
CA PHE A 540 -10.53 16.44 6.93
C PHE A 540 -11.08 16.13 5.54
N CYS A 541 -12.34 15.69 5.41
CA CYS A 541 -13.01 15.50 4.13
C CYS A 541 -13.04 16.80 3.30
N PHE A 542 -13.19 17.95 3.96
CA PHE A 542 -13.26 19.26 3.33
C PHE A 542 -11.87 19.92 3.22
N TYR A 543 -10.92 19.54 4.08
CA TYR A 543 -9.51 19.95 4.02
C TYR A 543 -8.62 18.88 3.37
N SER A 544 -9.07 18.29 2.26
CA SER A 544 -8.41 17.15 1.61
C SER A 544 -6.95 17.40 1.23
N LYS A 545 -6.62 18.58 0.72
CA LYS A 545 -5.24 18.96 0.35
C LYS A 545 -4.31 18.94 1.55
N ILE A 546 -4.75 19.48 2.69
CA ILE A 546 -3.98 19.47 3.94
C ILE A 546 -3.86 18.05 4.46
N PHE A 547 -4.94 17.26 4.40
CA PHE A 547 -4.93 15.87 4.84
C PHE A 547 -3.90 15.02 4.08
N GLU A 548 -3.90 15.10 2.75
CA GLU A 548 -2.91 14.44 1.89
C GLU A 548 -1.50 14.99 2.13
N SER A 549 -1.31 16.32 2.23
CA SER A 549 0.00 16.91 2.49
C SER A 549 0.60 16.47 3.83
N GLN A 550 -0.21 16.38 4.89
CA GLN A 550 0.23 15.90 6.20
C GLN A 550 0.59 14.42 6.19
N PHE A 551 -0.12 13.60 5.40
CA PHE A 551 0.23 12.20 5.19
C PHE A 551 1.59 12.04 4.52
N HIS A 552 1.86 12.78 3.44
CA HIS A 552 3.16 12.72 2.75
C HIS A 552 4.29 13.25 3.63
N MET A 553 4.06 14.34 4.37
CA MET A 553 5.02 14.85 5.35
C MET A 553 5.32 13.84 6.47
N CYS A 554 4.34 13.01 6.83
CA CYS A 554 4.53 11.92 7.78
C CYS A 554 5.51 10.88 7.21
N LEU A 555 5.31 10.41 5.96
CA LEU A 555 6.19 9.44 5.28
C LEU A 555 7.65 9.89 5.18
N GLU A 556 7.89 11.19 4.98
CA GLU A 556 9.22 11.78 4.87
C GLU A 556 10.01 11.76 6.20
N PHE A 557 9.34 11.58 7.35
CA PHE A 557 9.96 11.68 8.67
C PHE A 557 9.81 10.36 9.45
N PRO A 558 10.85 9.50 9.48
CA PRO A 558 10.76 8.14 10.04
C PRO A 558 10.17 8.01 11.44
N ALA A 559 10.48 8.95 12.36
CA ALA A 559 9.95 8.91 13.72
C ALA A 559 8.45 9.21 13.82
N GLN A 560 7.81 9.66 12.73
CA GLN A 560 6.36 9.84 12.64
C GLN A 560 5.69 8.74 11.80
N ASN A 561 6.43 7.96 11.00
CA ASN A 561 5.90 6.81 10.25
C ASN A 561 5.15 5.82 11.15
N ARG A 562 5.55 5.71 12.42
CA ARG A 562 4.86 4.93 13.46
C ARG A 562 3.35 5.22 13.54
N TYR A 563 2.98 6.47 13.34
CA TYR A 563 1.64 6.99 13.60
C TYR A 563 0.80 7.14 12.33
N ILE A 564 1.37 6.81 11.17
CA ILE A 564 0.74 7.10 9.87
C ILE A 564 -0.59 6.35 9.65
N ILE A 565 -0.82 5.24 10.34
CA ILE A 565 -2.08 4.50 10.30
C ILE A 565 -3.29 5.33 10.77
N ALA A 566 -3.07 6.43 11.50
CA ALA A 566 -4.12 7.35 11.90
C ALA A 566 -4.88 7.96 10.70
N PHE A 567 -4.20 8.20 9.57
CA PHE A 567 -4.82 8.78 8.37
C PHE A 567 -5.87 7.84 7.74
N PRO A 568 -5.56 6.56 7.45
CA PRO A 568 -6.57 5.57 7.08
C PRO A 568 -7.73 5.45 8.08
N LEU A 569 -7.44 5.46 9.39
CA LEU A 569 -8.48 5.32 10.43
C LEU A 569 -9.46 6.50 10.43
N ILE A 570 -8.96 7.73 10.28
CA ILE A 570 -9.78 8.95 10.20
C ILE A 570 -10.74 8.93 8.99
N CYS A 571 -10.43 8.20 7.92
CA CYS A 571 -11.36 8.07 6.79
C CYS A 571 -12.71 7.46 7.21
N SER A 572 -12.75 6.67 8.28
CA SER A 572 -14.00 6.15 8.88
C SER A 572 -14.90 7.22 9.48
N HIS A 573 -14.35 8.40 9.79
CA HIS A 573 -15.10 9.52 10.37
C HIS A 573 -15.92 10.26 9.32
N PHE A 574 -15.60 10.14 8.03
CA PHE A 574 -16.20 10.96 6.98
C PHE A 574 -17.72 10.76 6.86
N GLN A 575 -18.26 9.62 7.28
CA GLN A 575 -19.71 9.43 7.33
C GLN A 575 -20.43 10.35 8.33
N ASN A 576 -19.73 10.80 9.38
CA ASN A 576 -20.31 11.59 10.47
C ASN A 576 -20.61 13.04 10.07
N CYS A 577 -20.02 13.56 8.98
CA CYS A 577 -20.32 14.92 8.52
C CYS A 577 -21.57 15.01 7.63
N THR A 578 -22.22 13.89 7.35
CA THR A 578 -23.43 13.84 6.51
C THR A 578 -24.69 14.08 7.33
N HIS A 579 -25.73 14.63 6.70
CA HIS A 579 -27.01 14.90 7.35
C HIS A 579 -28.16 14.32 6.52
N GLU A 580 -29.22 13.83 7.18
CA GLU A 580 -30.37 13.20 6.52
C GLU A 580 -31.10 14.14 5.54
N LEU A 581 -31.08 15.44 5.83
CA LEU A 581 -31.63 16.50 4.99
C LEU A 581 -30.78 16.86 3.75
N CYS A 582 -29.59 16.27 3.60
CA CYS A 582 -28.78 16.43 2.39
C CYS A 582 -28.22 15.07 1.92
N PRO A 583 -29.07 14.13 1.49
CA PRO A 583 -28.60 12.83 1.00
C PRO A 583 -27.78 12.94 -0.29
N GLU A 584 -27.89 14.06 -1.02
CA GLU A 584 -27.25 14.28 -2.32
C GLU A 584 -25.71 14.24 -2.23
N GLU A 585 -25.11 14.68 -1.12
CA GLU A 585 -23.65 14.66 -0.92
C GLU A 585 -23.13 13.32 -0.36
N ARG A 586 -23.99 12.50 0.24
CA ARG A 586 -23.59 11.31 1.02
C ARG A 586 -22.79 10.33 0.17
N HIS A 587 -23.22 10.09 -1.07
CA HIS A 587 -22.52 9.20 -2.00
C HIS A 587 -21.12 9.72 -2.35
N HIS A 588 -21.02 11.03 -2.62
CA HIS A 588 -19.75 11.66 -2.96
C HIS A 588 -18.74 11.58 -1.81
N ILE A 589 -19.19 11.84 -0.58
CA ILE A 589 -18.36 11.73 0.64
C ILE A 589 -17.92 10.28 0.87
N ARG A 590 -18.81 9.30 0.63
CA ARG A 590 -18.45 7.87 0.68
C ARG A 590 -17.37 7.54 -0.33
N GLU A 591 -17.56 7.83 -1.60
CA GLU A 591 -16.56 7.56 -2.65
C GLU A 591 -15.21 8.22 -2.33
N ARG A 592 -15.24 9.46 -1.83
CA ARG A 592 -14.03 10.17 -1.41
C ARG A 592 -13.31 9.44 -0.28
N SER A 593 -14.02 9.02 0.76
CA SER A 593 -13.42 8.30 1.89
C SER A 593 -12.79 6.96 1.46
N LEU A 594 -13.46 6.21 0.57
CA LEU A 594 -12.98 4.93 0.04
C LEU A 594 -11.76 5.10 -0.88
N SER A 595 -11.77 6.16 -1.70
CA SER A 595 -10.63 6.50 -2.55
C SER A 595 -9.40 6.87 -1.72
N VAL A 596 -9.58 7.74 -0.72
CA VAL A 596 -8.49 8.25 0.11
C VAL A 596 -7.89 7.16 1.01
N VAL A 597 -8.71 6.33 1.66
CA VAL A 597 -8.19 5.21 2.48
C VAL A 597 -7.37 4.23 1.64
N ASN A 598 -7.83 3.92 0.42
CA ASN A 598 -7.10 3.05 -0.49
C ASN A 598 -5.75 3.66 -0.90
N ILE A 599 -5.71 4.96 -1.22
CA ILE A 599 -4.47 5.67 -1.56
C ILE A 599 -3.48 5.63 -0.39
N PHE A 600 -3.92 5.92 0.84
CA PHE A 600 -3.03 5.93 1.98
C PHE A 600 -2.44 4.55 2.29
N LEU A 601 -3.26 3.50 2.28
CA LEU A 601 -2.77 2.13 2.51
C LEU A 601 -1.82 1.67 1.41
N ASP A 602 -2.10 2.03 0.16
CA ASP A 602 -1.25 1.73 -0.99
C ASP A 602 0.11 2.44 -0.91
N GLU A 603 0.13 3.74 -0.58
CA GLU A 603 1.37 4.51 -0.42
C GLU A 603 2.20 4.05 0.80
N MET A 604 1.56 3.71 1.92
CA MET A 604 2.25 3.08 3.07
C MET A 604 2.95 1.78 2.65
N ALA A 605 2.26 0.91 1.92
CA ALA A 605 2.81 -0.36 1.45
C ALA A 605 3.92 -0.16 0.41
N LYS A 606 3.76 0.81 -0.52
CA LYS A 606 4.80 1.17 -1.50
C LYS A 606 6.07 1.65 -0.82
N GLU A 607 5.96 2.49 0.20
CA GLU A 607 7.12 3.03 0.89
C GLU A 607 7.85 1.95 1.69
N ALA A 608 7.11 1.07 2.39
CA ALA A 608 7.71 -0.11 3.04
C ALA A 608 8.45 -1.00 2.01
N LYS A 609 7.82 -1.26 0.86
CA LYS A 609 8.43 -2.00 -0.26
C LYS A 609 9.68 -1.28 -0.82
N ASN A 610 9.70 0.05 -0.90
CA ASN A 610 10.87 0.83 -1.34
C ASN A 610 12.03 0.73 -0.33
N ILE A 611 11.74 0.81 0.96
CA ILE A 611 12.74 0.66 2.02
C ILE A 611 13.32 -0.76 2.00
N ILE A 612 12.46 -1.78 1.96
CA ILE A 612 12.86 -3.19 1.85
C ILE A 612 13.73 -3.42 0.62
N THR A 613 13.33 -2.86 -0.52
CA THR A 613 14.12 -2.90 -1.76
C THR A 613 15.55 -2.39 -1.55
N THR A 614 15.70 -1.19 -0.97
CA THR A 614 17.02 -0.59 -0.73
C THR A 614 17.84 -1.44 0.24
N ILE A 615 17.21 -2.02 1.26
CA ILE A 615 17.86 -2.96 2.18
C ILE A 615 18.33 -4.21 1.43
N CYS A 616 17.52 -4.77 0.53
CA CYS A 616 17.91 -5.89 -0.31
C CYS A 616 19.12 -5.55 -1.19
N ASP A 617 19.13 -4.38 -1.84
CA ASP A 617 20.23 -3.96 -2.72
C ASP A 617 21.56 -3.81 -1.95
N GLU A 618 21.50 -3.24 -0.74
CA GLU A 618 22.67 -3.15 0.17
C GLU A 618 23.13 -4.54 0.63
N GLN A 619 22.20 -5.46 0.95
CA GLN A 619 22.51 -6.83 1.34
C GLN A 619 23.07 -7.68 0.19
N CYS A 620 22.59 -7.48 -1.04
CA CYS A 620 23.18 -8.06 -2.24
C CYS A 620 24.61 -7.55 -2.44
N THR A 621 24.86 -6.25 -2.25
CA THR A 621 26.20 -5.65 -2.34
C THR A 621 27.15 -6.22 -1.28
N MET A 622 26.66 -6.43 -0.05
CA MET A 622 27.44 -7.08 1.00
C MET A 622 27.72 -8.55 0.71
N SER A 623 26.75 -9.27 0.13
CA SER A 623 26.91 -10.66 -0.27
C SER A 623 27.87 -10.83 -1.46
N ASP A 624 27.88 -9.89 -2.42
CA ASP A 624 28.85 -9.87 -3.53
C ASP A 624 30.28 -9.77 -3.01
N LYS A 625 30.54 -8.96 -1.97
CA LYS A 625 31.88 -8.83 -1.34
C LYS A 625 32.41 -10.13 -0.72
N LEU A 626 31.54 -11.13 -0.50
CA LEU A 626 31.92 -12.45 0.00
C LEU A 626 32.31 -13.43 -1.13
N LEU A 627 32.12 -13.05 -2.39
CA LEU A 627 32.44 -13.91 -3.52
C LEU A 627 33.96 -14.13 -3.66
N PRO A 628 34.39 -15.32 -4.11
CA PRO A 628 35.81 -15.65 -4.26
C PRO A 628 36.63 -14.67 -5.11
N LYS A 629 36.00 -13.97 -6.07
CA LYS A 629 36.65 -12.97 -6.95
C LYS A 629 37.37 -11.87 -6.18
N HIS A 630 36.85 -11.48 -5.01
CA HIS A 630 37.45 -10.43 -4.17
C HIS A 630 38.71 -10.90 -3.41
N CYS A 631 38.96 -12.21 -3.34
CA CYS A 631 40.18 -12.76 -2.75
C CYS A 631 41.40 -12.66 -3.67
N ALA A 632 41.22 -12.41 -4.97
CA ALA A 632 42.31 -12.39 -5.96
C ALA A 632 43.45 -11.42 -5.59
N GLN A 633 43.10 -10.22 -5.10
CA GLN A 633 44.09 -9.23 -4.66
C GLN A 633 44.93 -9.73 -3.47
N THR A 634 44.30 -10.46 -2.54
CA THR A 634 44.99 -11.04 -1.37
C THR A 634 45.95 -12.14 -1.80
N ILE A 635 45.54 -13.00 -2.73
CA ILE A 635 46.39 -14.06 -3.30
C ILE A 635 47.58 -13.46 -4.06
N ALA A 636 47.33 -12.44 -4.90
CA ALA A 636 48.39 -11.75 -5.65
C ALA A 636 49.41 -11.07 -4.73
N GLN A 637 48.96 -10.46 -3.63
CA GLN A 637 49.85 -9.87 -2.63
C GLN A 637 50.71 -10.93 -1.91
N LEU A 638 50.15 -12.09 -1.58
CA LEU A 638 50.90 -13.19 -0.97
C LEU A 638 51.89 -13.85 -1.93
N ALA A 639 51.52 -14.03 -3.20
CA ALA A 639 52.40 -14.58 -4.23
C ALA A 639 53.59 -13.63 -4.52
N ASN A 640 53.34 -12.32 -4.59
CA ASN A 640 54.38 -11.31 -4.85
C ASN A 640 55.25 -10.99 -3.63
N ARG A 641 54.83 -11.32 -2.40
CA ARG A 641 55.69 -11.17 -1.20
C ARG A 641 56.96 -12.02 -1.27
N LYS A 642 57.00 -13.10 -2.07
CA LYS A 642 58.22 -13.88 -2.33
C LYS A 642 59.21 -13.20 -3.29
N LYS A 643 58.84 -12.10 -3.96
CA LYS A 643 59.68 -11.29 -4.86
C LYS A 643 59.73 -9.83 -4.40
N LYS A 644 60.29 -9.54 -3.22
CA LYS A 644 60.48 -8.14 -2.79
C LYS A 644 61.92 -7.67 -3.02
N ASP A 645 62.12 -7.04 -4.17
CA ASP A 645 63.06 -5.93 -4.30
C ASP A 645 62.56 -4.74 -3.44
N LYS A 646 63.50 -4.09 -2.76
CA LYS A 646 63.28 -2.92 -1.92
C LYS A 646 62.96 -1.70 -2.81
N ASN A 647 61.70 -1.51 -3.22
CA ASN A 647 61.10 -0.17 -3.46
C ASN A 647 59.71 -0.28 -4.11
N LYS A 648 58.62 -0.11 -3.33
CA LYS A 648 57.49 0.82 -3.60
C LYS A 648 56.24 0.54 -2.73
N LYS A 649 55.65 1.67 -2.33
CA LYS A 649 54.28 2.04 -1.92
C LYS A 649 53.57 1.22 -0.82
N ASN A 650 53.00 1.96 0.14
CA ASN A 650 52.11 1.46 1.18
C ASN A 650 51.02 0.56 0.56
N PRO A 651 50.77 -0.63 1.12
CA PRO A 651 49.71 -1.50 0.63
C PRO A 651 48.35 -0.80 0.83
N ILE A 652 47.49 -0.84 -0.20
CA ILE A 652 46.09 -0.44 -0.08
C ILE A 652 45.48 -1.32 1.01
N GLU A 653 44.92 -0.70 2.05
CA GLU A 653 44.28 -1.41 3.15
C GLU A 653 42.97 -2.04 2.65
N ILE A 654 42.95 -3.37 2.54
CA ILE A 654 41.76 -4.12 2.12
C ILE A 654 40.81 -4.17 3.31
N VAL A 655 39.71 -3.42 3.22
CA VAL A 655 38.62 -3.48 4.21
C VAL A 655 37.99 -4.88 4.15
N LYS A 656 38.02 -5.60 5.26
CA LYS A 656 37.45 -6.95 5.34
C LYS A 656 35.93 -6.87 5.55
N PRO A 657 35.13 -7.76 4.91
CA PRO A 657 33.72 -7.90 5.24
C PRO A 657 33.52 -8.12 6.74
N GLY A 658 32.52 -7.46 7.33
CA GLY A 658 32.27 -7.40 8.77
C GLY A 658 32.75 -6.12 9.44
N ALA A 659 33.65 -5.35 8.81
CA ALA A 659 34.09 -4.05 9.33
C ALA A 659 32.95 -3.03 9.36
N GLU A 660 32.03 -3.08 8.39
CA GLU A 660 30.82 -2.26 8.33
C GLU A 660 29.86 -2.52 9.50
N SER A 661 29.94 -3.70 10.10
CA SER A 661 29.12 -4.10 11.25
C SER A 661 29.76 -3.75 12.60
N TYR A 662 31.05 -3.39 12.62
CA TYR A 662 31.75 -3.00 13.84
C TYR A 662 31.39 -1.57 14.26
N ARG A 663 30.32 -1.44 15.04
CA ARG A 663 29.84 -0.15 15.53
C ARG A 663 30.62 0.34 16.74
N LYS A 664 31.17 1.56 16.66
CA LYS A 664 31.81 2.25 17.78
C LYS A 664 30.82 3.05 18.65
N THR A 665 29.88 3.74 18.04
CA THR A 665 28.85 4.55 18.71
C THR A 665 27.50 4.45 17.99
N ARG A 666 26.39 4.65 18.71
CA ARG A 666 25.03 4.72 18.16
C ARG A 666 24.63 6.13 17.72
N GLU A 667 25.42 7.14 18.05
CA GLU A 667 25.19 8.53 17.61
C GLU A 667 25.45 8.69 16.10
N GLU A 668 26.37 7.90 15.55
CA GLU A 668 26.65 7.82 14.12
C GLU A 668 25.72 6.79 13.46
N LEU A 669 24.62 7.28 12.87
CA LEU A 669 23.66 6.45 12.13
C LEU A 669 24.15 6.20 10.71
N THR A 670 24.38 4.92 10.40
CA THR A 670 24.66 4.45 9.03
C THR A 670 23.41 4.52 8.16
N THR A 671 23.56 4.39 6.84
CA THR A 671 22.42 4.26 5.93
C THR A 671 21.51 3.09 6.32
N MET A 672 22.10 1.95 6.67
CA MET A 672 21.36 0.76 7.11
C MET A 672 20.57 1.00 8.40
N ASP A 673 21.09 1.80 9.33
CA ASP A 673 20.35 2.16 10.55
C ASP A 673 19.09 2.98 10.23
N LYS A 674 19.23 3.97 9.35
CA LYS A 674 18.12 4.83 8.93
C LYS A 674 17.03 4.03 8.22
N LEU A 675 17.43 3.12 7.32
CA LEU A 675 16.52 2.23 6.60
C LEU A 675 15.81 1.26 7.56
N HIS A 676 16.54 0.62 8.47
CA HIS A 676 15.94 -0.28 9.46
C HIS A 676 14.98 0.46 10.39
N MET A 677 15.36 1.63 10.89
CA MET A 677 14.47 2.45 11.73
C MET A 677 13.19 2.81 10.98
N ALA A 678 13.31 3.33 9.75
CA ALA A 678 12.15 3.67 8.93
C ALA A 678 11.25 2.46 8.64
N LEU A 679 11.84 1.29 8.34
CA LEU A 679 11.11 0.05 8.13
C LEU A 679 10.34 -0.37 9.38
N THR A 680 11.00 -0.39 10.55
CA THR A 680 10.37 -0.83 11.81
C THR A 680 9.19 0.06 12.20
N GLU A 681 9.32 1.38 12.06
CA GLU A 681 8.24 2.31 12.41
C GLU A 681 7.07 2.20 11.44
N LEU A 682 7.34 2.07 10.13
CA LEU A 682 6.28 1.92 9.15
C LEU A 682 5.59 0.54 9.23
N CYS A 683 6.34 -0.54 9.49
CA CYS A 683 5.78 -1.86 9.72
C CYS A 683 4.93 -1.91 11.00
N PHE A 684 5.30 -1.18 12.05
CA PHE A 684 4.43 -1.02 13.22
C PHE A 684 3.07 -0.44 12.82
N ALA A 685 3.05 0.63 12.01
CA ALA A 685 1.82 1.24 11.55
C ALA A 685 0.97 0.30 10.67
N ILE A 686 1.60 -0.42 9.74
CA ILE A 686 0.93 -1.40 8.86
C ILE A 686 0.34 -2.56 9.69
N ASN A 687 1.04 -3.01 10.74
CA ASN A 687 0.59 -4.12 11.59
C ASN A 687 -0.29 -3.69 12.77
N TYR A 688 -0.46 -2.38 13.01
CA TYR A 688 -1.17 -1.85 14.16
C TYR A 688 -2.62 -2.35 14.25
N CYS A 689 -3.32 -2.41 13.12
CA CYS A 689 -4.66 -2.97 13.04
C CYS A 689 -4.77 -3.99 11.91
N SER A 690 -5.50 -5.08 12.15
CA SER A 690 -5.72 -6.11 11.13
C SER A 690 -6.68 -5.66 10.03
N LYS A 691 -7.57 -4.73 10.35
CA LYS A 691 -8.67 -4.26 9.51
C LYS A 691 -8.94 -2.78 9.79
N VAL A 692 -9.20 -2.01 8.74
CA VAL A 692 -9.73 -0.64 8.79
C VAL A 692 -11.11 -0.66 8.16
N ASN A 693 -12.14 -0.31 8.93
CA ASN A 693 -13.52 -0.26 8.45
C ASN A 693 -13.89 1.17 8.06
N VAL A 694 -14.29 1.38 6.81
CA VAL A 694 -14.70 2.67 6.27
C VAL A 694 -16.03 2.45 5.55
N TRP A 695 -17.10 2.98 6.14
CA TRP A 695 -18.48 2.61 5.79
C TRP A 695 -18.66 1.08 5.90
N GLU A 696 -19.33 0.47 4.92
CA GLU A 696 -19.55 -0.98 4.84
C GLU A 696 -18.33 -1.77 4.30
N TYR A 697 -17.20 -1.10 4.07
CA TYR A 697 -16.01 -1.71 3.44
C TYR A 697 -14.91 -1.96 4.46
N THR A 698 -14.26 -3.11 4.32
CA THR A 698 -13.14 -3.53 5.15
C THR A 698 -11.86 -3.54 4.32
N PHE A 699 -10.85 -2.80 4.79
CA PHE A 699 -9.53 -2.74 4.21
C PHE A 699 -8.53 -3.45 5.13
N ALA A 700 -7.60 -4.23 4.56
CA ALA A 700 -6.59 -4.95 5.32
C ALA A 700 -5.18 -4.42 4.98
N PRO A 701 -4.57 -3.57 5.82
CA PRO A 701 -3.30 -2.90 5.50
C PRO A 701 -2.17 -3.86 5.09
N ARG A 702 -2.06 -5.02 5.75
CA ARG A 702 -1.05 -6.05 5.46
C ARG A 702 -1.16 -6.66 4.06
N GLU A 703 -2.35 -6.73 3.47
CA GLU A 703 -2.56 -7.33 2.15
C GLU A 703 -1.98 -6.42 1.04
N TYR A 704 -2.03 -5.10 1.22
CA TYR A 704 -1.36 -4.15 0.33
C TYR A 704 0.16 -4.41 0.31
N LEU A 705 0.77 -4.57 1.49
CA LEU A 705 2.20 -4.87 1.58
C LEU A 705 2.52 -6.23 0.93
N HIS A 706 1.72 -7.26 1.20
CA HIS A 706 1.88 -8.59 0.59
C HIS A 706 1.91 -8.52 -0.94
N GLN A 707 0.92 -7.85 -1.55
CA GLN A 707 0.83 -7.69 -3.00
C GLN A 707 2.00 -6.90 -3.59
N HIS A 708 2.45 -5.83 -2.92
CA HIS A 708 3.60 -5.04 -3.35
C HIS A 708 4.91 -5.82 -3.26
N LEU A 709 5.10 -6.63 -2.22
CA LEU A 709 6.29 -7.47 -2.06
C LEU A 709 6.34 -8.57 -3.12
N GLU A 710 5.22 -9.24 -3.41
CA GLU A 710 5.12 -10.25 -4.47
C GLU A 710 5.49 -9.65 -5.83
N THR A 711 4.86 -8.54 -6.20
CA THR A 711 5.12 -7.84 -7.47
C THR A 711 6.58 -7.36 -7.55
N ARG A 712 7.12 -6.77 -6.48
CA ARG A 712 8.49 -6.27 -6.46
C ARG A 712 9.51 -7.38 -6.52
N PHE A 713 9.27 -8.50 -5.83
CA PHE A 713 10.16 -9.65 -5.82
C PHE A 713 10.21 -10.29 -7.21
N SER A 714 9.06 -10.52 -7.87
CA SER A 714 9.04 -11.05 -9.24
C SER A 714 9.84 -10.17 -10.22
N LYS A 715 9.65 -8.84 -10.15
CA LYS A 715 10.44 -7.89 -10.95
C LYS A 715 11.93 -7.88 -10.59
N ALA A 716 12.26 -8.02 -9.31
CA ALA A 716 13.66 -8.09 -8.85
C ALA A 716 14.36 -9.31 -9.42
N LEU A 717 13.70 -10.48 -9.38
CA LEU A 717 14.25 -11.75 -9.87
C LEU A 717 14.70 -11.64 -11.32
N VAL A 718 13.86 -11.10 -12.20
CA VAL A 718 14.19 -10.90 -13.62
C VAL A 718 15.21 -9.76 -13.79
N GLY A 719 15.07 -8.67 -13.05
CA GLY A 719 16.01 -7.54 -13.11
C GLY A 719 17.45 -7.93 -12.76
N MET A 720 17.63 -8.82 -11.78
CA MET A 720 18.94 -9.33 -11.36
C MET A 720 19.59 -10.26 -12.39
N VAL A 721 18.85 -10.78 -13.38
CA VAL A 721 19.42 -11.58 -14.48
C VAL A 721 20.30 -10.71 -15.38
N MET A 722 20.05 -9.39 -15.43
CA MET A 722 20.85 -8.42 -16.20
C MET A 722 21.02 -8.81 -17.68
N PHE A 723 20.04 -9.48 -18.27
CA PHE A 723 20.13 -9.92 -19.66
C PHE A 723 19.98 -8.74 -20.63
N ASN A 724 20.98 -8.53 -21.48
CA ASN A 724 20.98 -7.52 -22.52
C ASN A 724 21.17 -8.18 -23.89
N GLN A 725 20.17 -8.05 -24.77
CA GLN A 725 20.21 -8.64 -26.11
C GLN A 725 21.27 -8.00 -27.01
N ASP A 726 21.54 -6.70 -26.85
CA ASP A 726 22.48 -5.96 -27.70
C ASP A 726 23.93 -6.33 -27.38
N THR A 727 24.26 -6.48 -26.08
CA THR A 727 25.62 -6.83 -25.64
C THR A 727 25.84 -8.34 -25.46
N SER A 728 24.76 -9.14 -25.51
CA SER A 728 24.77 -10.58 -25.20
C SER A 728 25.25 -10.91 -23.78
N GLU A 729 25.11 -9.95 -22.86
CA GLU A 729 25.50 -10.10 -21.45
C GLU A 729 24.35 -10.69 -20.64
N ILE A 730 24.68 -11.52 -19.66
CA ILE A 730 23.77 -12.08 -18.66
C ILE A 730 24.54 -12.28 -17.35
N ALA A 731 23.87 -12.19 -16.20
CA ALA A 731 24.49 -12.48 -14.91
C ALA A 731 24.93 -13.96 -14.83
N LYS A 732 26.01 -14.23 -14.11
CA LYS A 732 26.41 -15.61 -13.80
C LYS A 732 25.39 -16.26 -12.88
N PRO A 733 24.97 -17.51 -13.12
CA PRO A 733 24.02 -18.21 -12.26
C PRO A 733 24.40 -18.19 -10.77
N SER A 734 25.68 -18.32 -10.42
CA SER A 734 26.16 -18.29 -9.02
C SER A 734 25.98 -16.91 -8.37
N GLU A 735 26.32 -15.83 -9.07
CA GLU A 735 26.15 -14.46 -8.59
C GLU A 735 24.67 -14.09 -8.45
N LEU A 736 23.83 -14.52 -9.41
CA LEU A 736 22.39 -14.37 -9.33
C LEU A 736 21.82 -15.13 -8.13
N LEU A 737 22.19 -16.40 -7.93
CA LEU A 737 21.72 -17.20 -6.81
C LEU A 737 22.08 -16.60 -5.45
N VAL A 738 23.30 -16.07 -5.31
CA VAL A 738 23.73 -15.35 -4.09
C VAL A 738 22.85 -14.12 -3.84
N SER A 739 22.56 -13.35 -4.88
CA SER A 739 21.69 -12.17 -4.79
C SER A 739 20.24 -12.54 -4.46
N VAL A 740 19.69 -13.58 -5.08
CA VAL A 740 18.34 -14.10 -4.77
C VAL A 740 18.25 -14.55 -3.31
N ARG A 741 19.25 -15.28 -2.80
CA ARG A 741 19.31 -15.70 -1.40
C ARG A 741 19.40 -14.52 -0.44
N ALA A 742 20.21 -13.50 -0.75
CA ALA A 742 20.28 -12.27 0.05
C ALA A 742 18.93 -11.55 0.10
N TYR A 743 18.25 -11.44 -1.05
CA TYR A 743 16.92 -10.85 -1.15
C TYR A 743 15.88 -11.62 -0.32
N MET A 744 15.86 -12.95 -0.43
CA MET A 744 14.98 -13.81 0.36
C MET A 744 15.22 -13.67 1.86
N ASN A 745 16.49 -13.60 2.30
CA ASN A 745 16.82 -13.42 3.71
C ASN A 745 16.24 -12.11 4.26
N VAL A 746 16.34 -11.01 3.51
CA VAL A 746 15.71 -9.73 3.91
C VAL A 746 14.20 -9.86 3.97
N LEU A 747 13.56 -10.44 2.94
CA LEU A 747 12.12 -10.62 2.91
C LEU A 747 11.62 -11.49 4.09
N GLN A 748 12.35 -12.53 4.48
CA GLN A 748 12.03 -13.35 5.65
C GLN A 748 12.03 -12.54 6.94
N THR A 749 12.91 -11.54 7.08
CA THR A 749 12.93 -10.70 8.29
C THR A 749 11.69 -9.82 8.44
N VAL A 750 10.92 -9.59 7.36
CA VAL A 750 9.68 -8.79 7.40
C VAL A 750 8.62 -9.45 8.29
N GLU A 751 8.62 -10.78 8.38
CA GLU A 751 7.69 -11.53 9.25
C GLU A 751 7.87 -11.20 10.74
N ASN A 752 9.04 -10.69 11.14
CA ASN A 752 9.27 -10.24 12.52
C ASN A 752 8.48 -8.97 12.86
N TYR A 753 8.07 -8.19 11.86
CA TYR A 753 7.43 -6.89 12.03
C TYR A 753 5.95 -6.88 11.64
N VAL A 754 5.58 -7.64 10.61
CA VAL A 754 4.21 -7.71 10.10
C VAL A 754 3.78 -9.17 9.98
N HIS A 755 2.55 -9.47 10.41
CA HIS A 755 1.96 -10.81 10.28
C HIS A 755 1.56 -11.12 8.82
N ILE A 756 2.56 -11.39 7.98
CA ILE A 756 2.44 -11.80 6.57
C ILE A 756 3.15 -13.15 6.40
N ASP A 757 2.60 -14.01 5.55
CA ASP A 757 3.24 -15.26 5.14
C ASP A 757 4.16 -14.98 3.94
N ILE A 758 5.47 -14.85 4.18
CA ILE A 758 6.44 -14.63 3.10
C ILE A 758 6.74 -15.92 2.34
N THR A 759 6.53 -17.09 2.97
CA THR A 759 6.72 -18.38 2.33
C THR A 759 5.78 -18.50 1.12
N ARG A 760 4.54 -18.02 1.25
CA ARG A 760 3.60 -17.94 0.13
C ARG A 760 4.10 -17.02 -0.99
N VAL A 761 4.70 -15.87 -0.65
CA VAL A 761 5.30 -14.96 -1.65
C VAL A 761 6.44 -15.66 -2.40
N PHE A 762 7.30 -16.40 -1.70
CA PHE A 762 8.38 -17.17 -2.33
C PHE A 762 7.83 -18.26 -3.25
N ASN A 763 6.85 -19.03 -2.78
CA ASN A 763 6.23 -20.09 -3.56
C ASN A 763 5.62 -19.55 -4.86
N ASN A 764 4.89 -18.44 -4.80
CA ASN A 764 4.28 -17.83 -5.98
C ASN A 764 5.34 -17.31 -6.96
N CYS A 765 6.29 -16.51 -6.48
CA CYS A 765 7.27 -15.87 -7.36
C CYS A 765 8.29 -16.85 -7.93
N LEU A 766 8.95 -17.66 -7.09
CA LEU A 766 10.03 -18.54 -7.53
C LEU A 766 9.53 -19.66 -8.44
N LEU A 767 8.35 -20.23 -8.15
CA LEU A 767 7.79 -21.28 -8.99
C LEU A 767 7.46 -20.76 -10.40
N GLN A 768 6.92 -19.55 -10.51
CA GLN A 768 6.67 -18.94 -11.82
C GLN A 768 7.96 -18.72 -12.62
N GLN A 769 9.08 -18.38 -11.95
CA GLN A 769 10.36 -18.18 -12.63
C GLN A 769 10.96 -19.47 -13.25
N THR A 770 10.42 -20.64 -12.92
CA THR A 770 10.80 -21.93 -13.52
C THR A 770 10.10 -22.23 -14.85
N GLN A 771 9.04 -21.49 -15.18
CA GLN A 771 8.25 -21.66 -16.39
C GLN A 771 8.82 -20.85 -17.56
N ASN A 772 8.30 -21.00 -18.77
CA ASN A 772 8.74 -20.16 -19.91
C ASN A 772 8.24 -18.70 -19.79
N MET A 773 7.04 -18.51 -19.23
CA MET A 773 6.44 -17.19 -18.97
C MET A 773 5.82 -17.19 -17.57
N ASP A 774 5.79 -16.02 -16.93
CA ASP A 774 5.13 -15.83 -15.64
C ASP A 774 3.59 -15.65 -15.81
N SER A 775 2.86 -15.44 -14.71
CA SER A 775 1.40 -15.26 -14.75
C SER A 775 0.93 -13.99 -15.49
N HIS A 776 1.85 -13.06 -15.78
CA HIS A 776 1.58 -11.81 -16.50
C HIS A 776 2.01 -11.88 -17.97
N GLY A 777 2.57 -13.02 -18.41
CA GLY A 777 3.08 -13.21 -19.77
C GLY A 777 4.49 -12.68 -20.00
N GLU A 778 5.23 -12.35 -18.93
CA GLU A 778 6.60 -11.84 -19.00
C GLU A 778 7.63 -12.98 -19.03
N LYS A 779 8.81 -12.72 -19.61
CA LYS A 779 9.91 -13.69 -19.66
C LYS A 779 10.47 -13.94 -18.27
N THR A 780 10.75 -15.20 -17.98
CA THR A 780 11.28 -15.67 -16.69
C THR A 780 12.80 -15.88 -16.71
N ILE A 781 13.39 -16.11 -15.54
CA ILE A 781 14.79 -16.58 -15.41
C ILE A 781 15.05 -17.81 -16.31
N ALA A 782 14.18 -18.82 -16.25
CA ALA A 782 14.33 -20.03 -17.05
C ALA A 782 14.35 -19.76 -18.56
N SER A 783 13.46 -18.89 -19.04
CA SER A 783 13.39 -18.48 -20.45
C SER A 783 14.66 -17.76 -20.90
N LEU A 784 15.13 -16.80 -20.10
CA LEU A 784 16.29 -15.97 -20.43
C LEU A 784 17.59 -16.77 -20.47
N TYR A 785 17.85 -17.61 -19.47
CA TYR A 785 19.03 -18.49 -19.52
C TYR A 785 18.93 -19.53 -20.62
N THR A 786 17.74 -20.11 -20.86
CA THR A 786 17.54 -21.05 -21.97
C THR A 786 17.91 -20.41 -23.29
N GLN A 787 17.41 -19.20 -23.55
CA GLN A 787 17.73 -18.42 -24.75
C GLN A 787 19.24 -18.12 -24.84
N TRP A 788 19.87 -17.69 -23.74
CA TRP A 788 21.29 -17.33 -23.75
C TRP A 788 22.21 -18.53 -24.00
N TYR A 789 21.96 -19.66 -23.34
CA TYR A 789 22.75 -20.87 -23.56
C TYR A 789 22.60 -21.40 -25.00
N SER A 790 21.39 -21.43 -25.55
CA SER A 790 21.14 -21.96 -26.90
C SER A 790 21.63 -21.04 -28.01
N GLU A 791 21.33 -19.74 -27.92
CA GLU A 791 21.55 -18.78 -29.03
C GLU A 791 22.92 -18.08 -28.97
N ILE A 792 23.53 -17.97 -27.79
CA ILE A 792 24.78 -17.24 -27.58
C ILE A 792 25.93 -18.20 -27.28
N LEU A 793 25.87 -18.96 -26.18
CA LEU A 793 26.98 -19.83 -25.78
C LEU A 793 27.23 -20.94 -26.79
N LEU A 794 26.24 -21.82 -27.04
CA LEU A 794 26.41 -22.99 -27.91
C LEU A 794 26.62 -22.60 -29.39
N ARG A 795 26.06 -21.47 -29.82
CA ARG A 795 26.31 -20.92 -31.16
C ARG A 795 27.77 -20.52 -31.34
N ARG A 796 28.43 -19.98 -30.32
CA ARG A 796 29.85 -19.63 -30.35
C ARG A 796 30.77 -20.85 -30.23
N VAL A 797 30.36 -21.89 -29.51
CA VAL A 797 31.04 -23.19 -29.56
C VAL A 797 31.09 -23.70 -31.00
N SER A 798 29.97 -23.61 -31.72
CA SER A 798 29.88 -24.00 -33.13
C SER A 798 30.73 -23.12 -34.07
N ALA A 799 31.09 -21.90 -33.65
CA ALA A 799 31.99 -21.01 -34.39
C ALA A 799 33.49 -21.32 -34.15
N GLY A 800 33.81 -22.25 -33.24
CA GLY A 800 35.17 -22.74 -33.00
C GLY A 800 35.99 -21.96 -31.98
N SER A 801 35.39 -21.01 -31.25
CA SER A 801 36.09 -20.21 -30.23
C SER A 801 36.06 -20.81 -28.81
N ILE A 802 35.23 -21.84 -28.58
CA ILE A 802 35.01 -22.47 -27.28
C ILE A 802 35.08 -23.99 -27.44
N CYS A 803 35.67 -24.68 -26.47
CA CYS A 803 35.82 -26.14 -26.46
C CYS A 803 35.29 -26.75 -25.15
N PHE A 804 34.65 -27.91 -25.22
CA PHE A 804 34.28 -28.68 -24.04
C PHE A 804 35.51 -29.41 -23.47
N SER A 805 35.83 -29.17 -22.20
CA SER A 805 36.92 -29.83 -21.49
C SER A 805 36.35 -30.91 -20.57
N MET A 806 36.70 -32.18 -20.81
CA MET A 806 36.29 -33.28 -19.93
C MET A 806 37.01 -33.21 -18.59
N ASN A 807 38.27 -32.76 -18.60
CA ASN A 807 39.09 -32.58 -17.40
C ASN A 807 38.49 -31.52 -16.45
N GLN A 808 38.06 -30.38 -17.00
CA GLN A 808 37.47 -29.29 -16.22
C GLN A 808 35.96 -29.42 -16.04
N LYS A 809 35.31 -30.37 -16.73
CA LYS A 809 33.85 -30.53 -16.81
C LYS A 809 33.13 -29.19 -17.09
N ALA A 810 33.63 -28.46 -18.09
CA ALA A 810 33.13 -27.14 -18.47
C ALA A 810 33.43 -26.83 -19.93
N PHE A 811 32.75 -25.83 -20.50
CA PHE A 811 33.15 -25.23 -21.77
C PHE A 811 34.19 -24.14 -21.49
N VAL A 812 35.31 -24.17 -22.20
CA VAL A 812 36.48 -23.31 -21.98
C VAL A 812 36.77 -22.50 -23.24
N SER A 813 37.06 -21.23 -23.06
CA SER A 813 37.42 -20.31 -24.13
C SER A 813 38.80 -20.65 -24.72
N LEU A 814 38.90 -20.81 -26.04
CA LEU A 814 40.18 -21.10 -26.73
C LEU A 814 40.89 -19.83 -27.25
N SER A 815 40.16 -18.74 -27.41
CA SER A 815 40.67 -17.44 -27.86
C SER A 815 41.30 -16.66 -26.70
N ALA A 816 42.25 -15.76 -27.00
CA ALA A 816 42.86 -14.88 -25.99
C ALA A 816 41.80 -14.08 -25.19
N GLU A 817 42.08 -13.83 -23.91
CA GLU A 817 41.21 -13.04 -23.02
C GLU A 817 40.80 -11.72 -23.70
N GLY A 818 39.49 -11.46 -23.79
CA GLY A 818 38.91 -10.26 -24.41
C GLY A 818 38.51 -10.38 -25.89
N ALA A 819 38.80 -11.51 -26.56
CA ALA A 819 38.36 -11.75 -27.94
C ALA A 819 36.85 -12.07 -28.05
N ILE A 820 36.25 -12.57 -26.96
CA ILE A 820 34.81 -12.75 -26.79
C ILE A 820 34.36 -12.03 -25.51
N PRO A 821 33.13 -11.49 -25.45
CA PRO A 821 32.65 -10.67 -24.33
C PRO A 821 32.46 -11.41 -23.00
N PHE A 822 32.65 -12.74 -22.96
CA PHE A 822 32.53 -13.53 -21.73
C PHE A 822 33.46 -14.75 -21.77
N ASN A 823 33.82 -15.26 -20.60
CA ASN A 823 34.55 -16.52 -20.43
C ASN A 823 33.56 -17.68 -20.29
N ALA A 824 33.58 -18.66 -21.18
CA ALA A 824 32.61 -19.76 -21.20
C ALA A 824 32.60 -20.60 -19.90
N GLU A 825 33.77 -20.72 -19.27
CA GLU A 825 33.96 -21.50 -18.03
C GLU A 825 33.22 -20.87 -16.85
N GLU A 826 33.05 -19.55 -16.83
CA GLU A 826 32.34 -18.82 -15.78
C GLU A 826 30.80 -18.92 -15.90
N TYR A 827 30.29 -19.71 -16.85
CA TYR A 827 28.87 -19.97 -17.05
C TYR A 827 28.52 -21.44 -17.20
N SER A 828 29.51 -22.33 -17.36
CA SER A 828 29.28 -23.73 -17.72
C SER A 828 30.03 -24.74 -16.87
N ASP A 829 30.80 -24.29 -15.87
CA ASP A 829 31.34 -25.19 -14.87
C ASP A 829 30.22 -25.82 -14.02
N ILE A 830 30.58 -26.84 -13.25
CA ILE A 830 29.63 -27.57 -12.40
C ILE A 830 28.97 -26.63 -11.37
N ASN A 831 29.68 -25.64 -10.84
CA ASN A 831 29.13 -24.76 -9.80
C ASN A 831 28.08 -23.81 -10.37
N GLU A 832 28.31 -23.28 -11.57
CA GLU A 832 27.37 -22.44 -12.30
C GLU A 832 26.13 -23.22 -12.70
N LEU A 833 26.29 -24.44 -13.24
CA LEU A 833 25.15 -25.28 -13.61
C LEU A 833 24.35 -25.80 -12.41
N ARG A 834 25.00 -26.05 -11.26
CA ARG A 834 24.30 -26.30 -9.98
C ARG A 834 23.50 -25.07 -9.54
N SER A 835 24.10 -23.88 -9.68
CA SER A 835 23.44 -22.62 -9.31
C SER A 835 22.24 -22.35 -10.21
N LEU A 836 22.37 -22.62 -11.51
CA LEU A 836 21.27 -22.56 -12.48
C LEU A 836 20.15 -23.54 -12.10
N ALA A 837 20.50 -24.80 -11.79
CA ALA A 837 19.54 -25.81 -11.38
C ALA A 837 18.81 -25.46 -10.06
N GLU A 838 19.47 -24.79 -9.12
CA GLU A 838 18.79 -24.25 -7.93
C GLU A 838 17.80 -23.12 -8.25
N LEU A 839 18.11 -22.28 -9.25
CA LEU A 839 17.25 -21.16 -9.65
C LEU A 839 16.02 -21.59 -10.44
N ILE A 840 16.20 -22.48 -11.42
CA ILE A 840 15.15 -22.82 -12.39
C ILE A 840 14.52 -24.20 -12.13
N GLY A 841 15.11 -24.99 -11.25
CA GLY A 841 14.59 -26.28 -10.81
C GLY A 841 14.39 -27.32 -11.92
N PRO A 842 13.69 -28.43 -11.63
CA PRO A 842 13.40 -29.46 -12.63
C PRO A 842 12.61 -28.96 -13.84
N TYR A 843 11.67 -28.02 -13.63
CA TYR A 843 10.85 -27.47 -14.72
C TYR A 843 11.67 -26.66 -15.72
N GLY A 844 12.51 -25.73 -15.23
CA GLY A 844 13.35 -24.92 -16.10
C GLY A 844 14.46 -25.73 -16.76
N MET A 845 15.04 -26.71 -16.05
CA MET A 845 16.04 -27.61 -16.63
C MET A 845 15.43 -28.53 -17.70
N LYS A 846 14.16 -28.94 -17.54
CA LYS A 846 13.39 -29.64 -18.58
C LYS A 846 13.14 -28.74 -19.79
N LEU A 847 12.75 -27.47 -19.59
CA LEU A 847 12.58 -26.50 -20.67
C LEU A 847 13.88 -26.27 -21.46
N LEU A 848 15.00 -26.06 -20.76
CA LEU A 848 16.32 -25.96 -21.37
C LEU A 848 16.61 -27.22 -22.20
N SER A 849 16.43 -28.38 -21.58
CA SER A 849 16.60 -29.69 -22.20
C SER A 849 15.77 -29.88 -23.48
N GLU A 850 14.49 -29.51 -23.48
CA GLU A 850 13.60 -29.59 -24.65
C GLU A 850 14.07 -28.67 -25.79
N THR A 851 14.49 -27.44 -25.46
CA THR A 851 15.07 -26.50 -26.43
C THR A 851 16.34 -27.06 -27.07
N LEU A 852 17.22 -27.67 -26.28
CA LEU A 852 18.43 -28.32 -26.79
C LEU A 852 18.09 -29.51 -27.70
N MET A 853 17.11 -30.33 -27.33
CA MET A 853 16.67 -31.46 -28.15
C MET A 853 16.05 -31.00 -29.47
N TRP A 854 15.33 -29.88 -29.48
CA TRP A 854 14.79 -29.28 -30.71
C TRP A 854 15.91 -28.91 -31.70
N HIS A 855 16.98 -28.29 -31.21
CA HIS A 855 18.16 -27.99 -32.03
C HIS A 855 18.83 -29.25 -32.59
N ILE A 856 18.94 -30.31 -31.77
CA ILE A 856 19.47 -31.61 -32.23
C ILE A 856 18.59 -32.22 -33.31
N ALA A 857 17.26 -32.23 -33.12
CA ALA A 857 16.32 -32.76 -34.11
C ALA A 857 16.46 -32.08 -35.48
N SER A 858 16.66 -30.75 -35.48
CA SER A 858 16.97 -29.99 -36.70
C SER A 858 18.28 -30.44 -37.37
N GLN A 859 19.35 -30.67 -36.60
CA GLN A 859 20.61 -31.19 -37.15
C GLN A 859 20.46 -32.60 -37.73
N VAL A 860 19.69 -33.47 -37.07
CA VAL A 860 19.44 -34.84 -37.53
C VAL A 860 18.63 -34.85 -38.83
N GLN A 861 17.66 -33.96 -39.00
CA GLN A 861 16.94 -33.82 -40.28
C GLN A 861 17.89 -33.47 -41.43
N GLU A 862 18.81 -32.54 -41.21
CA GLU A 862 19.82 -32.18 -42.20
C GLU A 862 20.78 -33.35 -42.50
N LEU A 863 21.18 -34.12 -41.48
CA LEU A 863 21.96 -35.34 -41.67
C LEU A 863 21.21 -36.40 -42.50
N LYS A 864 19.91 -36.61 -42.24
CA LYS A 864 19.07 -37.53 -43.04
C LYS A 864 19.04 -37.10 -44.52
N LYS A 865 18.96 -35.79 -44.83
CA LYS A 865 19.05 -35.30 -46.21
C LYS A 865 20.39 -35.64 -46.88
N LEU A 866 21.51 -35.48 -46.17
CA LEU A 866 22.84 -35.84 -46.68
C LEU A 866 22.98 -37.34 -46.95
N VAL A 867 22.35 -38.18 -46.12
CA VAL A 867 22.32 -39.64 -46.31
C VAL A 867 21.52 -40.00 -47.56
N VAL A 868 20.34 -39.40 -47.75
CA VAL A 868 19.51 -39.65 -48.95
C VAL A 868 20.25 -39.24 -50.23
N GLN A 869 20.99 -38.13 -50.22
CA GLN A 869 21.82 -37.71 -51.35
C GLN A 869 22.94 -38.71 -51.72
N ASN A 870 23.45 -39.45 -50.73
CA ASN A 870 24.55 -40.41 -50.91
C ASN A 870 24.08 -41.88 -50.81
N LYS A 871 22.76 -42.15 -50.89
CA LYS A 871 22.14 -43.45 -50.54
C LYS A 871 22.80 -44.64 -51.24
N GLU A 872 22.96 -44.57 -52.56
CA GLU A 872 23.55 -45.66 -53.37
C GLU A 872 25.01 -45.95 -52.98
N VAL A 873 25.81 -44.89 -52.79
CA VAL A 873 27.23 -45.02 -52.43
C VAL A 873 27.36 -45.60 -51.02
N LEU A 874 26.54 -45.16 -50.07
CA LEU A 874 26.53 -45.67 -48.70
C LEU A 874 26.08 -47.14 -48.63
N GLN A 875 25.13 -47.57 -49.45
CA GLN A 875 24.73 -48.99 -49.55
C GLN A 875 25.88 -49.87 -50.06
N MET A 876 26.63 -49.39 -51.06
CA MET A 876 27.79 -50.09 -51.59
C MET A 876 28.93 -50.18 -50.57
N LEU A 877 29.16 -49.10 -49.79
CA LEU A 877 30.13 -49.09 -48.69
C LEU A 877 29.73 -50.03 -47.55
N ARG A 878 28.44 -50.12 -47.22
CA ARG A 878 27.92 -51.02 -46.18
C ARG A 878 28.08 -52.50 -46.55
N THR A 879 27.90 -52.87 -47.82
CA THR A 879 27.90 -54.27 -48.27
C THR A 879 29.27 -54.78 -48.73
N ASN A 880 30.21 -53.90 -49.07
CA ASN A 880 31.57 -54.25 -49.53
C ASN A 880 32.66 -53.80 -48.54
N PHE A 881 32.34 -53.76 -47.25
CA PHE A 881 33.26 -53.28 -46.20
C PHE A 881 34.57 -54.07 -46.13
N ASP A 882 34.53 -55.35 -46.51
CA ASP A 882 35.62 -56.33 -46.56
C ASP A 882 36.56 -56.15 -47.77
N LYS A 883 36.21 -55.31 -48.76
CA LYS A 883 36.99 -55.08 -50.00
C LYS A 883 37.66 -53.69 -50.01
N PRO A 884 38.96 -53.56 -49.65
CA PRO A 884 39.61 -52.26 -49.46
C PRO A 884 39.64 -51.35 -50.68
N ASP A 885 39.86 -51.89 -51.88
CA ASP A 885 39.97 -51.10 -53.11
C ASP A 885 38.62 -50.47 -53.52
N ILE A 886 37.54 -51.26 -53.42
CA ILE A 886 36.17 -50.79 -53.68
C ILE A 886 35.78 -49.73 -52.65
N MET A 887 36.12 -49.93 -51.37
CA MET A 887 35.86 -48.95 -50.32
C MET A 887 36.58 -47.63 -50.57
N ARG A 888 37.85 -47.67 -51.03
CA ARG A 888 38.63 -46.47 -51.35
C ARG A 888 38.02 -45.70 -52.54
N GLU A 889 37.55 -46.42 -53.56
CA GLU A 889 36.91 -45.81 -54.74
C GLU A 889 35.55 -45.19 -54.40
N GLN A 890 34.69 -45.93 -53.69
CA GLN A 890 33.36 -45.45 -53.30
C GLN A 890 33.45 -44.29 -52.30
N PHE A 891 34.44 -44.27 -51.40
CA PHE A 891 34.64 -43.14 -50.49
C PHE A 891 34.90 -41.81 -51.23
N LYS A 892 35.64 -41.84 -52.34
CA LYS A 892 35.90 -40.63 -53.16
C LYS A 892 34.64 -40.06 -53.81
N ARG A 893 33.57 -40.86 -53.93
CA ARG A 893 32.28 -40.45 -54.50
C ARG A 893 31.34 -39.81 -53.46
N LEU A 894 31.65 -39.90 -52.17
CA LEU A 894 30.85 -39.28 -51.12
C LEU A 894 30.94 -37.75 -51.19
N GLN A 895 29.78 -37.09 -51.14
CA GLN A 895 29.67 -35.64 -51.13
C GLN A 895 29.38 -35.14 -49.71
N HIS A 896 29.85 -33.93 -49.38
CA HIS A 896 29.55 -33.25 -48.12
C HIS A 896 30.00 -33.98 -46.83
N VAL A 897 31.08 -34.77 -46.90
CA VAL A 897 31.68 -35.48 -45.74
C VAL A 897 31.97 -34.53 -44.57
N ASP A 898 32.57 -33.37 -44.85
CA ASP A 898 32.92 -32.38 -43.82
C ASP A 898 31.66 -31.81 -43.12
N ASN A 899 30.53 -31.70 -43.83
CA ASN A 899 29.24 -31.27 -43.25
C ASN A 899 28.65 -32.33 -42.31
N VAL A 900 28.78 -33.62 -42.64
CA VAL A 900 28.31 -34.72 -41.77
C VAL A 900 29.07 -34.70 -40.45
N LEU A 901 30.40 -34.60 -40.52
CA LEU A 901 31.26 -34.54 -39.34
C LEU A 901 30.97 -33.30 -38.50
N GLN A 902 30.86 -32.12 -39.13
CA GLN A 902 30.54 -30.88 -38.43
C GLN A 902 29.19 -30.96 -37.70
N ARG A 903 28.14 -31.46 -38.35
CA ARG A 903 26.81 -31.59 -37.72
C ARG A 903 26.80 -32.60 -36.59
N MET A 904 27.49 -33.74 -36.75
CA MET A 904 27.66 -34.71 -35.66
C MET A 904 28.42 -34.13 -34.47
N THR A 905 29.45 -33.31 -34.72
CA THR A 905 30.16 -32.59 -33.66
C THR A 905 29.26 -31.57 -32.95
N ILE A 906 28.44 -30.80 -33.68
CA ILE A 906 27.47 -29.85 -33.09
C ILE A 906 26.46 -30.59 -32.21
N ILE A 907 25.90 -31.70 -32.68
CA ILE A 907 24.99 -32.54 -31.87
C ILE A 907 25.70 -33.01 -30.60
N GLY A 908 26.94 -33.48 -30.73
CA GLY A 908 27.79 -33.89 -29.63
C GLY A 908 27.98 -32.81 -28.58
N VAL A 909 28.35 -31.61 -29.02
CA VAL A 909 28.52 -30.44 -28.15
C VAL A 909 27.25 -30.14 -27.35
N ILE A 910 26.09 -30.15 -28.00
CA ILE A 910 24.80 -29.90 -27.33
C ILE A 910 24.50 -30.98 -26.29
N LEU A 911 24.77 -32.25 -26.62
CA LEU A 911 24.59 -33.38 -25.70
C LEU A 911 25.56 -33.33 -24.51
N SER A 912 26.83 -32.98 -24.75
CA SER A 912 27.82 -32.80 -23.68
C SER A 912 27.39 -31.69 -22.71
N PHE A 913 26.85 -30.57 -23.22
CA PHE A 913 26.28 -29.51 -22.38
C PHE A 913 25.08 -30.01 -21.57
N ARG A 914 24.18 -30.77 -22.19
CA ARG A 914 23.05 -31.39 -21.48
C ARG A 914 23.51 -32.34 -20.37
N GLN A 915 24.54 -33.15 -20.62
CA GLN A 915 25.02 -34.12 -19.65
C GLN A 915 25.50 -33.43 -18.37
N ILE A 916 26.37 -32.42 -18.49
CA ILE A 916 26.84 -31.66 -17.32
C ILE A 916 25.72 -30.87 -16.63
N ALA A 917 24.71 -30.44 -17.38
CA ALA A 917 23.52 -29.78 -16.84
C ALA A 917 22.63 -30.76 -16.03
N GLN A 918 22.44 -31.99 -16.52
CA GLN A 918 21.68 -33.04 -15.83
C GLN A 918 22.43 -33.59 -14.62
N GLU A 919 23.75 -33.77 -14.71
CA GLU A 919 24.60 -34.12 -13.56
C GLU A 919 24.48 -33.07 -12.44
N SER A 920 24.48 -31.79 -12.82
CA SER A 920 24.33 -30.69 -11.86
C SER A 920 22.93 -30.63 -11.24
N LEU A 921 21.88 -30.90 -12.03
CA LEU A 921 20.51 -31.02 -11.52
C LEU A 921 20.39 -32.16 -10.52
N LEU A 922 20.92 -33.34 -10.84
CA LEU A 922 20.85 -34.51 -9.97
C LEU A 922 21.48 -34.22 -8.60
N ASP A 923 22.68 -33.64 -8.55
CA ASP A 923 23.36 -33.32 -7.30
C ASP A 923 22.59 -32.26 -6.47
N VAL A 924 21.90 -31.31 -7.13
CA VAL A 924 21.02 -30.36 -6.43
C VAL A 924 19.80 -31.09 -5.84
N LEU A 925 19.15 -31.97 -6.60
CA LEU A 925 17.97 -32.70 -6.15
C LEU A 925 18.29 -33.73 -5.07
N GLU A 926 19.45 -34.39 -5.13
CA GLU A 926 19.92 -35.30 -4.07
C GLU A 926 20.02 -34.59 -2.72
N ARG A 927 20.41 -33.31 -2.72
CA ARG A 927 20.49 -32.51 -1.49
C ARG A 927 19.13 -31.98 -1.05
N ARG A 928 18.26 -31.56 -1.99
CA ARG A 928 17.00 -30.87 -1.67
C ARG A 928 15.82 -31.83 -1.44
N ILE A 929 15.77 -32.95 -2.16
CA ILE A 929 14.68 -33.93 -2.11
C ILE A 929 15.22 -35.38 -2.05
N PRO A 930 16.07 -35.72 -1.07
CA PRO A 930 16.77 -37.01 -1.00
C PRO A 930 15.83 -38.23 -1.01
N PHE A 931 14.68 -38.14 -0.35
CA PHE A 931 13.70 -39.23 -0.29
C PHE A 931 13.05 -39.52 -1.66
N LEU A 932 12.76 -38.48 -2.45
CA LEU A 932 12.22 -38.65 -3.79
C LEU A 932 13.27 -39.24 -4.73
N ILE A 933 14.50 -38.72 -4.71
CA ILE A 933 15.58 -39.25 -5.55
C ILE A 933 15.90 -40.70 -5.20
N SER A 934 15.96 -41.05 -3.91
CA SER A 934 16.16 -42.44 -3.48
C SER A 934 15.09 -43.38 -4.04
N SER A 935 13.83 -42.94 -4.03
CA SER A 935 12.72 -43.71 -4.58
C SER A 935 12.87 -43.85 -6.10
N ILE A 936 13.14 -42.75 -6.82
CA ILE A 936 13.32 -42.77 -8.28
C ILE A 936 14.46 -43.70 -8.70
N LYS A 937 15.59 -43.68 -7.97
CA LYS A 937 16.72 -44.60 -8.22
C LYS A 937 16.34 -46.06 -8.03
N ASP A 938 15.57 -46.37 -6.98
CA ASP A 938 15.07 -47.73 -6.75
C ASP A 938 14.12 -48.19 -7.87
N PHE A 939 13.19 -47.32 -8.29
CA PHE A 939 12.30 -47.58 -9.44
C PHE A 939 13.07 -47.77 -10.75
N GLN A 940 14.19 -47.09 -10.95
CA GLN A 940 15.04 -47.25 -12.14
C GLN A 940 15.75 -48.62 -12.14
N GLN A 941 16.19 -49.10 -10.97
CA GLN A 941 16.87 -50.39 -10.81
C GLN A 941 15.91 -51.57 -10.89
N GLN A 942 14.72 -51.43 -10.31
CA GLN A 942 13.67 -52.44 -10.25
C GLN A 942 12.59 -52.12 -11.30
N LEU A 943 12.95 -52.14 -12.59
CA LEU A 943 11.99 -51.90 -13.69
C LEU A 943 10.75 -52.82 -13.52
N PRO A 944 9.57 -52.29 -13.16
CA PRO A 944 8.34 -53.07 -13.13
C PRO A 944 7.98 -53.48 -14.56
N SER A 945 7.15 -54.52 -14.72
CA SER A 945 6.69 -55.06 -16.02
C SER A 945 5.83 -54.09 -16.88
N GLY A 946 5.91 -52.77 -16.67
CA GLY A 946 5.17 -51.71 -17.37
C GLY A 946 5.98 -51.00 -18.48
N ASP A 947 5.42 -49.93 -19.05
CA ASP A 947 6.07 -49.17 -20.13
C ASP A 947 7.35 -48.46 -19.63
N PRO A 948 8.55 -48.86 -20.10
CA PRO A 948 9.81 -48.31 -19.62
C PRO A 948 9.98 -46.81 -19.94
N ARG A 949 9.14 -46.25 -20.81
CA ARG A 949 9.22 -44.84 -21.22
C ARG A 949 8.84 -43.85 -20.12
N VAL A 950 7.80 -44.15 -19.34
CA VAL A 950 7.34 -43.25 -18.25
C VAL A 950 8.37 -43.17 -17.14
N ILE A 951 8.98 -44.31 -16.80
CA ILE A 951 10.06 -44.39 -15.80
C ILE A 951 11.30 -43.65 -16.30
N SER A 952 11.65 -43.83 -17.58
CA SER A 952 12.78 -43.11 -18.19
C SER A 952 12.56 -41.60 -18.19
N GLU A 953 11.35 -41.11 -18.50
CA GLU A 953 11.04 -39.69 -18.45
C GLU A 953 11.14 -39.12 -17.03
N MET A 954 10.63 -39.85 -16.02
CA MET A 954 10.77 -39.48 -14.61
C MET A 954 12.25 -39.44 -14.18
N CYS A 955 13.05 -40.44 -14.58
CA CYS A 955 14.48 -40.48 -14.28
C CYS A 955 15.21 -39.30 -14.92
N SER A 956 14.94 -39.02 -16.21
CA SER A 956 15.54 -37.91 -16.93
C SER A 956 15.13 -36.55 -16.35
N ALA A 957 13.88 -36.38 -15.89
CA ALA A 957 13.44 -35.16 -15.21
C ALA A 957 14.13 -34.94 -13.86
N ALA A 958 14.65 -36.01 -13.25
CA ALA A 958 15.42 -35.98 -12.01
C ALA A 958 16.95 -35.90 -12.24
N GLY A 959 17.41 -35.78 -13.49
CA GLY A 959 18.84 -35.73 -13.82
C GLY A 959 19.54 -37.09 -13.86
N LEU A 960 18.82 -38.20 -13.77
CA LEU A 960 19.41 -39.54 -13.85
C LEU A 960 19.69 -39.93 -15.31
N PRO A 961 20.89 -40.48 -15.60
CA PRO A 961 21.21 -40.95 -16.95
C PRO A 961 20.32 -42.15 -17.32
N CYS A 962 19.85 -42.15 -18.56
CA CYS A 962 19.04 -43.22 -19.12
C CYS A 962 19.79 -43.87 -20.29
N LYS A 963 19.66 -45.18 -20.49
CA LYS A 963 20.28 -45.90 -21.63
C LYS A 963 19.86 -45.32 -22.99
N VAL A 964 18.61 -44.89 -23.08
CA VAL A 964 18.06 -44.14 -24.22
C VAL A 964 17.39 -42.90 -23.66
N ASP A 965 17.78 -41.73 -24.16
CA ASP A 965 17.23 -40.46 -23.70
C ASP A 965 15.78 -40.29 -24.18
N PRO A 966 14.79 -40.22 -23.26
CA PRO A 966 13.37 -40.13 -23.61
C PRO A 966 13.01 -38.78 -24.24
N THR A 967 13.66 -37.68 -23.83
CA THR A 967 13.43 -36.35 -24.40
C THR A 967 13.93 -36.29 -25.84
N LEU A 968 15.12 -36.85 -26.10
CA LEU A 968 15.69 -36.96 -27.45
C LEU A 968 14.82 -37.84 -28.35
N ALA A 969 14.42 -39.01 -27.87
CA ALA A 969 13.57 -39.92 -28.63
C ALA A 969 12.20 -39.28 -28.97
N SER A 970 11.63 -38.50 -28.05
CA SER A 970 10.40 -37.75 -28.28
C SER A 970 10.58 -36.67 -29.36
N ALA A 971 11.64 -35.85 -29.26
CA ALA A 971 11.93 -34.79 -30.22
C ALA A 971 12.19 -35.34 -31.64
N LEU A 972 12.93 -36.45 -31.77
CA LEU A 972 13.19 -37.08 -33.07
C LEU A 972 11.94 -37.75 -33.66
N ARG A 973 11.04 -38.28 -32.82
CA ARG A 973 9.80 -38.92 -33.28
C ARG A 973 8.84 -37.95 -33.96
N GLN A 974 8.83 -36.68 -33.54
CA GLN A 974 8.02 -35.63 -34.18
C GLN A 974 8.40 -35.40 -35.66
N HIS A 975 9.53 -35.94 -36.11
CA HIS A 975 10.08 -35.77 -37.46
C HIS A 975 10.20 -37.11 -38.21
N LYS A 976 9.42 -38.12 -37.80
CA LYS A 976 9.33 -39.44 -38.45
C LYS A 976 8.67 -39.33 -39.84
N ALA A 977 9.21 -40.04 -40.82
CA ALA A 977 8.60 -40.18 -42.15
C ALA A 977 7.49 -41.26 -42.12
N GLU A 978 6.49 -41.16 -43.00
CA GLU A 978 5.30 -42.03 -43.01
C GLU A 978 5.57 -43.52 -43.33
N LEU A 979 6.76 -43.87 -43.85
CA LEU A 979 7.14 -45.24 -44.23
C LEU A 979 8.24 -45.80 -43.30
N GLU A 980 7.92 -46.86 -42.55
CA GLU A 980 8.79 -47.40 -41.48
C GLU A 980 10.05 -48.11 -42.00
N ASP A 981 9.97 -48.82 -43.11
CA ASP A 981 11.10 -49.60 -43.66
C ASP A 981 12.18 -48.74 -44.32
N GLU A 982 11.80 -47.59 -44.89
CA GLU A 982 12.78 -46.66 -45.49
C GLU A 982 13.55 -45.89 -44.41
N GLU A 983 12.94 -45.63 -43.26
CA GLU A 983 13.57 -44.89 -42.18
C GLU A 983 14.69 -45.68 -41.50
N HIS A 984 14.47 -46.96 -41.19
CA HIS A 984 15.51 -47.81 -40.58
C HIS A 984 16.75 -47.92 -41.48
N LEU A 985 16.55 -48.06 -42.80
CA LEU A 985 17.65 -48.08 -43.76
C LEU A 985 18.41 -46.76 -43.77
N VAL A 986 17.74 -45.61 -43.76
CA VAL A 986 18.39 -44.29 -43.70
C VAL A 986 19.21 -44.13 -42.42
N VAL A 987 18.71 -44.60 -41.27
CA VAL A 987 19.46 -44.56 -40.00
C VAL A 987 20.70 -45.47 -40.06
N CYS A 988 20.58 -46.67 -40.62
CA CYS A 988 21.73 -47.55 -40.85
C CYS A 988 22.77 -46.92 -41.76
N LEU A 989 22.35 -46.25 -42.84
CA LEU A 989 23.26 -45.57 -43.76
C LEU A 989 23.88 -44.31 -43.15
N LEU A 990 23.19 -43.60 -42.26
CA LEU A 990 23.77 -42.51 -41.47
C LEU A 990 24.94 -43.01 -40.62
N MET A 991 24.75 -44.13 -39.93
CA MET A 991 25.78 -44.79 -39.14
C MET A 991 27.00 -45.16 -39.98
N VAL A 992 26.79 -45.76 -41.16
CA VAL A 992 27.86 -46.05 -42.13
C VAL A 992 28.56 -44.77 -42.57
N PHE A 993 27.81 -43.71 -42.88
CA PHE A 993 28.35 -42.43 -43.33
C PHE A 993 29.27 -41.81 -42.28
N VAL A 994 28.86 -41.82 -41.01
CA VAL A 994 29.71 -41.32 -39.91
C VAL A 994 30.97 -42.19 -39.75
N ALA A 995 30.82 -43.52 -39.74
CA ALA A 995 31.94 -44.45 -39.51
C ALA A 995 33.07 -44.30 -40.55
N VAL A 996 32.72 -44.26 -41.83
CA VAL A 996 33.71 -44.13 -42.92
C VAL A 996 34.31 -42.72 -43.03
N SER A 997 33.65 -41.72 -42.44
CA SER A 997 34.09 -40.32 -42.48
C SER A 997 35.11 -39.97 -41.40
N LEU A 998 35.21 -40.72 -40.30
CA LEU A 998 36.15 -40.42 -39.20
C LEU A 998 37.62 -40.21 -39.62
N PRO A 999 38.20 -40.99 -40.56
CA PRO A 999 39.58 -40.76 -41.00
C PRO A 999 39.83 -39.37 -41.59
N ARG A 1000 38.80 -38.70 -42.12
CA ARG A 1000 38.89 -37.34 -42.66
C ARG A 1000 39.32 -36.33 -41.59
N LEU A 1001 38.97 -36.57 -40.32
CA LEU A 1001 39.29 -35.69 -39.20
C LEU A 1001 40.80 -35.54 -38.96
N ALA A 1002 41.60 -36.53 -39.35
CA ALA A 1002 43.05 -36.52 -39.12
C ALA A 1002 43.79 -35.42 -39.92
N ARG A 1003 43.15 -34.86 -40.95
CA ARG A 1003 43.67 -33.76 -41.78
C ARG A 1003 43.56 -32.40 -41.09
N SER A 1004 42.57 -32.22 -40.21
CA SER A 1004 42.29 -30.91 -39.61
C SER A 1004 43.28 -30.59 -38.50
N GLU A 1005 43.84 -29.38 -38.49
CA GLU A 1005 44.75 -28.92 -37.43
C GLU A 1005 44.09 -28.93 -36.04
N GLY A 1006 42.79 -28.61 -35.99
CA GLY A 1006 42.02 -28.56 -34.74
C GLY A 1006 41.75 -29.93 -34.10
N SER A 1007 42.03 -31.03 -34.81
CA SER A 1007 41.82 -32.40 -34.33
C SER A 1007 42.93 -32.91 -33.41
N PHE A 1008 43.89 -32.05 -33.02
CA PHE A 1008 44.88 -32.42 -32.03
C PHE A 1008 44.22 -32.60 -30.65
N TYR A 1009 44.46 -33.74 -30.01
CA TYR A 1009 44.00 -34.02 -28.66
C TYR A 1009 44.89 -33.30 -27.66
N ARG A 1010 44.30 -32.46 -26.82
CA ARG A 1010 44.97 -31.71 -25.77
C ARG A 1010 44.73 -32.40 -24.41
N PRO A 1011 45.73 -33.07 -23.84
CA PRO A 1011 45.64 -33.62 -22.49
C PRO A 1011 45.19 -32.61 -21.44
N SER A 1012 45.61 -31.35 -21.52
CA SER A 1012 45.16 -30.28 -20.61
C SER A 1012 43.63 -30.09 -20.56
N LEU A 1013 42.94 -30.35 -21.68
CA LEU A 1013 41.48 -30.30 -21.80
C LEU A 1013 40.81 -31.68 -21.68
N GLU A 1014 41.61 -32.75 -21.72
CA GLU A 1014 41.13 -34.11 -22.04
C GLU A 1014 40.14 -34.10 -23.21
N GLY A 1015 40.53 -33.46 -24.33
CA GLY A 1015 39.64 -33.30 -25.48
C GLY A 1015 40.33 -32.70 -26.69
N HIS A 1016 39.62 -32.61 -27.81
CA HIS A 1016 40.14 -32.05 -29.05
C HIS A 1016 39.74 -30.58 -29.20
N ALA A 1017 40.64 -29.74 -29.72
CA ALA A 1017 40.38 -28.29 -29.84
C ALA A 1017 39.17 -27.95 -30.74
N ASN A 1018 38.80 -28.83 -31.67
CA ASN A 1018 37.62 -28.70 -32.53
C ASN A 1018 36.39 -29.49 -32.03
N ASN A 1019 36.38 -29.95 -30.78
CA ASN A 1019 35.27 -30.67 -30.15
C ASN A 1019 34.92 -32.06 -30.71
N ILE A 1020 35.77 -32.70 -31.52
CA ILE A 1020 35.45 -34.00 -32.11
C ILE A 1020 35.29 -35.13 -31.07
N HIS A 1021 35.86 -35.01 -29.86
CA HIS A 1021 35.57 -35.92 -28.74
C HIS A 1021 34.09 -35.94 -28.37
N CYS A 1022 33.36 -34.84 -28.57
CA CYS A 1022 31.92 -34.78 -28.34
C CYS A 1022 31.13 -35.62 -29.36
N MET A 1023 31.75 -36.13 -30.43
CA MET A 1023 31.09 -37.09 -31.31
C MET A 1023 30.78 -38.42 -30.60
N ALA A 1024 31.54 -38.79 -29.55
CA ALA A 1024 31.27 -39.99 -28.77
C ALA A 1024 29.85 -40.00 -28.16
N PRO A 1025 29.43 -38.99 -27.37
CA PRO A 1025 28.06 -38.91 -26.90
C PRO A 1025 27.06 -38.73 -28.04
N ALA A 1026 27.40 -38.03 -29.14
CA ALA A 1026 26.53 -37.89 -30.30
C ALA A 1026 26.17 -39.25 -30.94
N ILE A 1027 27.19 -40.05 -31.26
CA ILE A 1027 27.05 -41.37 -31.88
C ILE A 1027 26.18 -42.26 -30.99
N ASN A 1028 26.49 -42.31 -29.70
CA ASN A 1028 25.79 -43.19 -28.77
C ASN A 1028 24.30 -42.79 -28.59
N HIS A 1029 24.03 -41.53 -28.28
CA HIS A 1029 22.67 -41.08 -27.96
C HIS A 1029 21.78 -40.99 -29.20
N ILE A 1030 22.31 -40.55 -30.35
CA ILE A 1030 21.53 -40.46 -31.60
C ILE A 1030 21.17 -41.83 -32.12
N PHE A 1031 22.12 -42.76 -32.20
CA PHE A 1031 21.82 -44.11 -32.68
C PHE A 1031 20.96 -44.88 -31.69
N GLY A 1032 21.21 -44.75 -30.38
CA GLY A 1032 20.33 -45.28 -29.34
C GLY A 1032 18.88 -44.80 -29.50
N ALA A 1033 18.66 -43.51 -29.72
CA ALA A 1033 17.32 -42.95 -29.90
C ALA A 1033 16.67 -43.33 -31.25
N LEU A 1034 17.40 -43.21 -32.37
CA LEU A 1034 16.87 -43.50 -33.71
C LEU A 1034 16.52 -44.98 -33.88
N PHE A 1035 17.38 -45.91 -33.46
CA PHE A 1035 17.08 -47.34 -33.54
C PHE A 1035 15.96 -47.76 -32.57
N THR A 1036 15.82 -47.08 -31.42
CA THR A 1036 14.65 -47.25 -30.55
C THR A 1036 13.35 -46.80 -31.24
N ILE A 1037 13.37 -45.71 -32.01
CA ILE A 1037 12.21 -45.22 -32.77
C ILE A 1037 11.84 -46.17 -33.92
N CYS A 1038 12.83 -46.78 -34.58
CA CYS A 1038 12.60 -47.76 -35.65
C CYS A 1038 11.99 -49.09 -35.15
N GLY A 1039 12.07 -49.39 -33.85
CA GLY A 1039 11.35 -50.51 -33.24
C GLY A 1039 11.85 -51.92 -33.57
N GLN A 1040 13.03 -52.07 -34.20
CA GLN A 1040 13.58 -53.37 -34.61
C GLN A 1040 14.40 -54.08 -33.52
N GLY A 1041 14.74 -53.40 -32.41
CA GLY A 1041 15.44 -54.00 -31.27
C GLY A 1041 16.91 -54.36 -31.54
N ASP A 1042 17.54 -53.77 -32.55
CA ASP A 1042 18.87 -54.13 -33.06
C ASP A 1042 19.99 -53.14 -32.69
N ILE A 1043 19.79 -52.31 -31.65
CA ILE A 1043 20.70 -51.22 -31.27
C ILE A 1043 22.14 -51.73 -31.06
N GLU A 1044 22.30 -52.82 -30.30
CA GLU A 1044 23.62 -53.38 -29.98
C GLU A 1044 24.33 -53.90 -31.24
N ASP A 1045 23.59 -54.59 -32.13
CA ASP A 1045 24.13 -55.12 -33.38
C ASP A 1045 24.54 -54.01 -34.34
N ARG A 1046 23.75 -52.92 -34.41
CA ARG A 1046 24.08 -51.73 -35.21
C ARG A 1046 25.30 -50.99 -34.64
N MET A 1047 25.39 -50.84 -33.32
CA MET A 1047 26.56 -50.22 -32.69
C MET A 1047 27.84 -51.07 -32.89
N LYS A 1048 27.74 -52.41 -32.87
CA LYS A 1048 28.84 -53.32 -33.23
C LYS A 1048 29.27 -53.12 -34.70
N GLU A 1049 28.30 -53.02 -35.61
CA GLU A 1049 28.54 -52.76 -37.03
C GLU A 1049 29.26 -51.40 -37.24
N PHE A 1050 28.81 -50.35 -36.55
CA PHE A 1050 29.48 -49.04 -36.54
C PHE A 1050 30.94 -49.16 -36.11
N LEU A 1051 31.20 -49.82 -34.98
CA LEU A 1051 32.54 -49.92 -34.42
C LEU A 1051 33.48 -50.69 -35.34
N ALA A 1052 33.02 -51.78 -35.97
CA ALA A 1052 33.80 -52.55 -36.93
C ALA A 1052 34.16 -51.71 -38.17
N LEU A 1053 33.19 -50.95 -38.72
CA LEU A 1053 33.41 -50.07 -39.86
C LEU A 1053 34.36 -48.92 -39.53
N ALA A 1054 34.18 -48.28 -38.37
CA ALA A 1054 35.01 -47.17 -37.89
C ALA A 1054 36.46 -47.65 -37.65
N SER A 1055 36.62 -48.78 -36.97
CA SER A 1055 37.93 -49.40 -36.71
C SER A 1055 38.65 -49.78 -38.00
N SER A 1056 37.95 -50.44 -38.94
CA SER A 1056 38.51 -50.76 -40.25
C SER A 1056 38.92 -49.52 -41.03
N SER A 1057 38.16 -48.43 -40.95
CA SER A 1057 38.44 -47.18 -41.66
C SER A 1057 39.67 -46.48 -41.08
N LEU A 1058 39.85 -46.50 -39.76
CA LEU A 1058 40.98 -45.89 -39.07
C LEU A 1058 42.27 -46.72 -39.14
N LEU A 1059 42.19 -48.06 -39.17
CA LEU A 1059 43.36 -48.92 -39.41
C LEU A 1059 43.95 -48.71 -40.80
N ARG A 1060 43.11 -48.46 -41.82
CA ARG A 1060 43.56 -48.12 -43.17
C ARG A 1060 44.32 -46.81 -43.21
N LEU A 1061 43.94 -45.82 -42.40
CA LEU A 1061 44.70 -44.57 -42.23
C LEU A 1061 46.10 -44.82 -41.63
N GLY A 1062 46.29 -45.90 -40.87
CA GLY A 1062 47.60 -46.30 -40.34
C GLY A 1062 48.62 -46.70 -41.43
N GLN A 1063 48.13 -47.11 -42.61
CA GLN A 1063 48.94 -47.51 -43.76
C GLN A 1063 49.21 -46.35 -44.75
N GLU A 1064 48.60 -45.17 -44.52
CA GLU A 1064 48.74 -43.99 -45.37
C GLU A 1064 50.08 -43.28 -45.09
N THR A 1065 50.75 -42.82 -46.16
CA THR A 1065 52.07 -42.15 -46.05
C THR A 1065 52.02 -40.65 -46.29
N GLU A 1066 50.89 -40.13 -46.77
CA GLU A 1066 50.68 -38.70 -47.02
C GLU A 1066 50.66 -37.93 -45.68
N LYS A 1067 51.70 -37.11 -45.44
CA LYS A 1067 51.89 -36.37 -44.17
C LYS A 1067 50.70 -35.51 -43.76
N GLU A 1068 50.01 -34.91 -44.74
CA GLU A 1068 48.81 -34.10 -44.50
C GLU A 1068 47.60 -34.95 -44.11
N ALA A 1069 47.48 -36.16 -44.67
CA ALA A 1069 46.41 -37.10 -44.36
C ALA A 1069 46.53 -37.73 -42.96
N ILE A 1070 47.76 -37.93 -42.47
CA ILE A 1070 48.04 -38.58 -41.17
C ILE A 1070 48.41 -37.60 -40.04
N ARG A 1071 48.28 -36.29 -40.27
CA ARG A 1071 48.78 -35.24 -39.38
C ARG A 1071 48.37 -35.40 -37.92
N ASN A 1072 47.09 -35.62 -37.65
CA ASN A 1072 46.53 -35.83 -36.31
C ASN A 1072 45.97 -37.25 -36.14
N ARG A 1073 46.56 -38.24 -36.81
CA ARG A 1073 46.07 -39.63 -36.83
C ARG A 1073 45.91 -40.23 -35.43
N GLU A 1074 46.92 -40.11 -34.58
CA GLU A 1074 46.88 -40.64 -33.21
C GLU A 1074 45.76 -39.99 -32.38
N SER A 1075 45.55 -38.68 -32.52
CA SER A 1075 44.47 -37.98 -31.82
C SER A 1075 43.08 -38.48 -32.23
N VAL A 1076 42.90 -38.86 -33.51
CA VAL A 1076 41.64 -39.41 -34.02
C VAL A 1076 41.44 -40.86 -33.57
N TYR A 1077 42.50 -41.65 -33.35
CA TYR A 1077 42.39 -43.00 -32.80
C TYR A 1077 41.75 -43.01 -31.40
N LEU A 1078 42.01 -41.97 -30.61
CA LEU A 1078 41.42 -41.82 -29.28
C LEU A 1078 39.88 -41.72 -29.31
N LEU A 1079 39.27 -41.32 -30.44
CA LEU A 1079 37.81 -41.28 -30.55
C LEU A 1079 37.17 -42.66 -30.39
N LEU A 1080 37.82 -43.74 -30.83
CA LEU A 1080 37.28 -45.09 -30.66
C LEU A 1080 37.21 -45.49 -29.18
N ASP A 1081 38.22 -45.12 -28.41
CA ASP A 1081 38.21 -45.31 -26.96
C ASP A 1081 37.08 -44.53 -26.31
N LEU A 1082 36.95 -43.23 -26.64
CA LEU A 1082 35.90 -42.37 -26.10
C LEU A 1082 34.49 -42.85 -26.47
N ILE A 1083 34.27 -43.32 -27.71
CA ILE A 1083 32.98 -43.87 -28.16
C ILE A 1083 32.61 -45.11 -27.35
N VAL A 1084 33.57 -46.00 -27.07
CA VAL A 1084 33.34 -47.24 -26.33
C VAL A 1084 33.14 -46.96 -24.84
N GLN A 1085 33.86 -46.02 -24.25
CA GLN A 1085 33.67 -45.61 -22.85
C GLN A 1085 32.30 -44.98 -22.61
N GLU A 1086 31.81 -44.18 -23.58
CA GLU A 1086 30.53 -43.48 -23.47
C GLU A 1086 29.31 -44.40 -23.77
N SER A 1087 29.50 -45.51 -24.49
CA SER A 1087 28.40 -46.35 -24.94
C SER A 1087 28.06 -47.49 -23.97
N PRO A 1088 26.79 -47.60 -23.50
CA PRO A 1088 26.35 -48.76 -22.72
C PRO A 1088 26.14 -50.02 -23.58
N PHE A 1089 26.32 -49.93 -24.91
CA PHE A 1089 26.11 -51.01 -25.88
C PHE A 1089 27.42 -51.61 -26.40
N LEU A 1090 28.57 -50.96 -26.15
CA LEU A 1090 29.88 -51.39 -26.61
C LEU A 1090 30.76 -51.76 -25.40
N THR A 1091 31.68 -52.69 -25.61
CA THR A 1091 32.61 -53.14 -24.55
C THR A 1091 34.06 -53.01 -25.03
N MET A 1092 34.98 -52.88 -24.08
CA MET A 1092 36.42 -52.86 -24.37
C MET A 1092 36.91 -54.16 -25.02
N ASP A 1093 36.33 -55.31 -24.66
CA ASP A 1093 36.65 -56.59 -25.29
C ASP A 1093 36.31 -56.60 -26.79
N LEU A 1094 35.19 -55.97 -27.16
CA LEU A 1094 34.80 -55.81 -28.55
C LEU A 1094 35.75 -54.86 -29.28
N LEU A 1095 36.13 -53.75 -28.65
CA LEU A 1095 37.11 -52.82 -29.23
C LEU A 1095 38.45 -53.50 -29.52
N GLU A 1096 38.98 -54.26 -28.56
CA GLU A 1096 40.26 -54.99 -28.73
C GLU A 1096 40.21 -55.96 -29.91
N SER A 1097 39.05 -56.59 -30.16
CA SER A 1097 38.89 -57.53 -31.27
C SER A 1097 38.97 -56.89 -32.66
N CYS A 1098 38.65 -55.60 -32.79
CA CYS A 1098 38.63 -54.89 -34.07
C CYS A 1098 39.65 -53.74 -34.18
N PHE A 1099 40.20 -53.28 -33.06
CA PHE A 1099 41.22 -52.22 -32.97
C PHE A 1099 42.13 -52.45 -31.75
N PRO A 1100 43.38 -52.93 -31.93
CA PRO A 1100 44.26 -53.27 -30.80
C PRO A 1100 44.54 -52.07 -29.89
N TYR A 1101 44.33 -52.22 -28.59
CA TYR A 1101 44.49 -51.15 -27.59
C TYR A 1101 45.93 -50.62 -27.51
N VAL A 1102 46.92 -51.39 -27.96
CA VAL A 1102 48.31 -50.93 -28.09
C VAL A 1102 48.42 -49.66 -28.96
N LEU A 1103 47.59 -49.54 -30.01
CA LEU A 1103 47.54 -48.34 -30.85
C LEU A 1103 46.99 -47.14 -30.08
N ILE A 1104 45.95 -47.34 -29.29
CA ILE A 1104 45.34 -46.32 -28.43
C ILE A 1104 46.33 -45.88 -27.34
N ARG A 1105 46.97 -46.83 -26.66
CA ARG A 1105 47.98 -46.57 -25.64
C ARG A 1105 49.15 -45.73 -26.19
N ASN A 1106 49.64 -46.08 -27.37
CA ASN A 1106 50.72 -45.34 -28.00
C ASN A 1106 50.24 -43.94 -28.43
N ALA A 1107 49.02 -43.82 -28.95
CA ALA A 1107 48.42 -42.54 -29.28
C ALA A 1107 48.30 -41.62 -28.06
N TYR A 1108 47.86 -42.13 -26.91
CA TYR A 1108 47.86 -41.38 -25.64
C TYR A 1108 49.28 -40.94 -25.26
N HIS A 1109 50.25 -41.85 -25.28
CA HIS A 1109 51.63 -41.50 -24.96
C HIS A 1109 52.18 -40.37 -25.86
N GLU A 1110 51.86 -40.40 -27.15
CA GLU A 1110 52.33 -39.42 -28.12
C GLU A 1110 51.71 -38.03 -27.91
N VAL A 1111 50.39 -37.94 -27.76
CA VAL A 1111 49.72 -36.63 -27.53
C VAL A 1111 50.11 -35.99 -26.20
N TYR A 1112 50.30 -36.79 -25.15
CA TYR A 1112 50.79 -36.30 -23.85
C TYR A 1112 52.23 -35.78 -23.92
N LYS A 1113 53.10 -36.49 -24.65
CA LYS A 1113 54.49 -36.06 -24.85
C LYS A 1113 54.58 -34.80 -25.72
N GLN A 1114 53.79 -34.72 -26.78
CA GLN A 1114 53.78 -33.58 -27.70
C GLN A 1114 53.26 -32.31 -27.01
N GLU A 1115 52.21 -32.38 -26.17
CA GLU A 1115 51.72 -31.21 -25.42
C GLU A 1115 52.73 -30.73 -24.36
N GLN A 1116 53.42 -31.65 -23.67
CA GLN A 1116 54.49 -31.27 -22.73
C GLN A 1116 55.64 -30.50 -23.40
N MET A 1117 56.00 -30.88 -24.63
CA MET A 1117 57.01 -30.14 -25.40
C MET A 1117 56.51 -28.75 -25.79
N LEU A 1118 55.23 -28.59 -26.12
CA LEU A 1118 54.60 -27.30 -26.46
C LEU A 1118 54.45 -26.35 -25.26
N LEU A 1119 54.35 -26.89 -24.03
CA LEU A 1119 54.28 -26.09 -22.79
C LEU A 1119 55.64 -25.61 -22.27
N HIS A 1120 56.75 -26.19 -22.77
CA HIS A 1120 58.12 -25.84 -22.38
C HIS A 1120 58.88 -25.02 -23.44
N SER A 1121 58.32 -24.91 -24.65
CA SER A 1121 58.71 -23.94 -25.70
C SER A 1121 57.96 -22.63 -25.53
#